data_AF-A0A1W9URY3-F1
#
_entry.id   AF-A0A1W9URY3-F1
#
_cell.length_a   1.000
_cell.length_b   1.000
_cell.length_c   1.000
_cell.angle_alpha   90.00
_cell.angle_beta   90.00
_cell.angle_gamma   90.00
#
_symmetry.space_group_name_H-M   'P 1'
#
loop_
_entity.id
_entity.type
_entity.pdbx_description
1 polymer ?
#
loop_
_entity_poly.entity_id
_entity_poly.type
_entity_poly.pdbx_seq_one_letter_code
_entity_poly.pdbx_strand_id
1 'polypeptide(L)'
;MKSDFLLAFNQICSERGLSGDVVIEALQMAMVSAYHRDVGDNVNQNVTAKINLETGKAQIFIEKRVVEAVTDPDLEITLADARIIQPDVELDGVVMIDDTPKNFGRIAAQSAKQIILQRIREAERDARYAHYVQQEGEIVHGVVQNIKSQAVTVNLEGTEAFLPRSQQVPGEHYSLHQRLRAYVLEVRKTGRGPQITISRSHKNMLRRLLELEVPEIFSGAVEIKSIAREAGSRSKVAVAARQPGVDPVGACVGMRGVRIQSIVNELGGEKIDIIEWSVDAPAFIAKSLSPAKVLSVQLEEDPIGGRTANVVVPDDQLSLAIGRSGQNARLSAKLTGWRIDIQGVTEAATLALRQVNEDSNVLPALGPAAELLPSVASILRQHEQERMPYSSEELRSMRYVIEGVQKYYTSIRNAERARLMAEEESRRAAIEAADAERRAAIEAARSRIPPLAYEIPLAEFGLSTRVLGHLERAKLATVGSVMELLAEGDEGLLKLDGVGPKSLAEVKQCIEALALPEVEEVVPAEEEEEIAAEVVVEAEAVPSTEPAPEAVEAVEEAVAVEPAPEPVEALIEEEEAEPTLTVEVPEHLLEEAEEDWEVKPEEERKRSRNLRRQLVYDEESGEIIARRRRKREEGDWEEYLG
;
A
#
# COMPACT_ATOMS: atom_id res chain seq x y z
N MET A 1 -55.94 -11.55 20.17
CA MET A 1 -54.87 -12.51 20.56
C MET A 1 -53.78 -12.36 19.52
N LYS A 2 -52.51 -12.16 19.93
CA LYS A 2 -51.41 -12.16 18.96
C LYS A 2 -51.37 -13.55 18.33
N SER A 3 -51.43 -13.61 17.00
CA SER A 3 -51.42 -14.87 16.27
C SER A 3 -50.16 -15.67 16.59
N ASP A 4 -50.31 -16.99 16.74
CA ASP A 4 -49.21 -17.92 16.97
C ASP A 4 -48.12 -17.79 15.89
N PHE A 5 -48.52 -17.44 14.66
CA PHE A 5 -47.61 -17.17 13.56
C PHE A 5 -46.73 -15.93 13.82
N LEU A 6 -47.33 -14.83 14.26
CA LEU A 6 -46.62 -13.58 14.54
C LEU A 6 -45.63 -13.76 15.70
N LEU A 7 -46.01 -14.52 16.73
CA LEU A 7 -45.14 -14.84 17.85
C LEU A 7 -43.95 -15.70 17.41
N ALA A 8 -44.19 -16.76 16.63
CA ALA A 8 -43.14 -17.63 16.12
C ALA A 8 -42.20 -16.90 15.14
N PHE A 9 -42.76 -16.05 14.27
CA PHE A 9 -41.98 -15.24 13.31
C PHE A 9 -41.04 -14.28 14.04
N ASN A 10 -41.56 -13.50 14.98
CA ASN A 10 -40.76 -12.56 15.76
C ASN A 10 -39.71 -13.27 16.62
N GLN A 11 -40.04 -14.43 17.19
CA GLN A 11 -39.10 -15.24 17.96
C GLN A 11 -37.91 -15.67 17.10
N ILE A 12 -38.17 -16.26 15.92
CA ILE A 12 -37.11 -16.70 14.99
C ILE A 12 -36.26 -15.52 14.53
N CYS A 13 -36.89 -14.38 14.21
CA CYS A 13 -36.16 -13.19 13.80
C CYS A 13 -35.26 -12.66 14.92
N SER A 14 -35.74 -12.63 16.16
CA SER A 14 -34.94 -12.18 17.31
C SER A 14 -33.82 -13.14 17.68
N GLU A 15 -34.07 -14.46 17.67
CA GLU A 15 -33.09 -15.48 18.07
C GLU A 15 -31.92 -15.56 17.08
N ARG A 16 -32.19 -15.26 15.80
CA ARG A 16 -31.22 -15.40 14.70
C ARG A 16 -30.68 -14.06 14.19
N GLY A 17 -31.08 -12.94 14.79
CA GLY A 17 -30.61 -11.60 14.40
C GLY A 17 -31.04 -11.19 12.99
N LEU A 18 -32.22 -11.61 12.53
CA LEU A 18 -32.76 -11.27 11.22
C LEU A 18 -33.71 -10.07 11.33
N SER A 19 -33.63 -9.14 10.36
CA SER A 19 -34.64 -8.08 10.22
C SER A 19 -35.95 -8.69 9.71
N GLY A 20 -37.05 -8.47 10.44
CA GLY A 20 -38.37 -8.99 10.08
C GLY A 20 -38.82 -8.50 8.70
N ASP A 21 -38.58 -7.24 8.37
CA ASP A 21 -39.01 -6.62 7.10
C ASP A 21 -38.32 -7.29 5.90
N VAL A 22 -37.02 -7.53 6.00
CA VAL A 22 -36.22 -8.20 4.95
C VAL A 22 -36.67 -9.65 4.74
N VAL A 23 -37.11 -10.33 5.80
CA VAL A 23 -37.64 -11.70 5.70
C VAL A 23 -39.02 -11.70 5.06
N ILE A 24 -39.88 -10.72 5.38
CA ILE A 24 -41.23 -10.59 4.78
C ILE A 24 -41.13 -10.31 3.29
N GLU A 25 -40.30 -9.35 2.90
CA GLU A 25 -40.06 -9.00 1.49
C GLU A 25 -39.53 -10.21 0.70
N ALA A 26 -38.56 -10.93 1.27
CA ALA A 26 -38.06 -12.17 0.69
C ALA A 26 -39.14 -13.26 0.59
N LEU A 27 -40.04 -13.34 1.58
CA LEU A 27 -41.16 -14.27 1.53
C LEU A 27 -42.07 -13.94 0.35
N GLN A 28 -42.48 -12.67 0.23
CA GLN A 28 -43.38 -12.17 -0.81
C GLN A 28 -42.82 -12.46 -2.21
N MET A 29 -41.56 -12.10 -2.49
CA MET A 29 -40.91 -12.38 -3.78
C MET A 29 -40.93 -13.86 -4.14
N ALA A 30 -40.63 -14.73 -3.18
CA ALA A 30 -40.60 -16.15 -3.44
C ALA A 30 -41.98 -16.79 -3.48
N MET A 31 -43.01 -16.18 -2.88
CA MET A 31 -44.40 -16.57 -3.13
C MET A 31 -44.78 -16.27 -4.58
N VAL A 32 -44.37 -15.13 -5.12
CA VAL A 32 -44.57 -14.78 -6.53
C VAL A 32 -43.89 -15.82 -7.43
N SER A 33 -42.62 -16.16 -7.18
CA SER A 33 -41.93 -17.22 -7.92
C SER A 33 -42.53 -18.63 -7.72
N ALA A 34 -43.21 -18.88 -6.60
CA ALA A 34 -43.92 -20.14 -6.38
C ALA A 34 -45.26 -20.17 -7.13
N TYR A 35 -45.94 -19.03 -7.25
CA TYR A 35 -47.17 -18.87 -8.02
C TYR A 35 -46.93 -19.08 -9.52
N HIS A 36 -45.91 -18.44 -10.09
CA HIS A 36 -45.55 -18.64 -11.51
C HIS A 36 -45.26 -20.11 -11.84
N ARG A 37 -44.66 -20.87 -10.91
CA ARG A 37 -44.42 -22.31 -11.07
C ARG A 37 -45.69 -23.18 -11.02
N ASP A 38 -46.73 -22.75 -10.31
CA ASP A 38 -47.98 -23.50 -10.14
C ASP A 38 -48.99 -23.22 -11.26
N VAL A 39 -49.04 -21.96 -11.73
CA VAL A 39 -50.01 -21.48 -12.74
C VAL A 39 -49.42 -21.50 -14.17
N GLY A 40 -48.09 -21.52 -14.30
CA GLY A 40 -47.38 -21.46 -15.58
C GLY A 40 -46.82 -20.06 -15.88
N ASP A 41 -45.71 -20.00 -16.60
CA ASP A 41 -45.01 -18.75 -16.94
C ASP A 41 -45.79 -17.92 -17.98
N ASN A 42 -46.81 -17.19 -17.53
CA ASN A 42 -47.32 -16.04 -18.27
C ASN A 42 -46.41 -14.85 -17.95
N VAL A 43 -45.37 -14.66 -18.77
CA VAL A 43 -44.23 -13.72 -18.57
C VAL A 43 -44.65 -12.24 -18.45
N ASN A 44 -45.90 -11.89 -18.79
CA ASN A 44 -46.39 -10.50 -18.83
C ASN A 44 -47.38 -10.13 -17.71
N GLN A 45 -47.59 -10.98 -16.71
CA GLN A 45 -48.43 -10.63 -15.55
C GLN A 45 -47.60 -10.11 -14.39
N ASN A 46 -47.86 -8.86 -13.98
CA ASN A 46 -47.33 -8.32 -12.73
C ASN A 46 -48.08 -8.95 -11.55
N VAL A 47 -47.39 -9.81 -10.81
CA VAL A 47 -47.93 -10.51 -9.65
C VAL A 47 -47.27 -9.96 -8.38
N THR A 48 -48.09 -9.56 -7.41
CA THR A 48 -47.63 -9.17 -6.07
C THR A 48 -48.23 -10.08 -5.01
N ALA A 49 -47.38 -10.62 -4.15
CA ALA A 49 -47.84 -11.37 -2.99
C ALA A 49 -47.84 -10.45 -1.75
N LYS A 50 -48.90 -10.53 -0.94
CA LYS A 50 -48.96 -9.89 0.37
C LYS A 50 -49.22 -10.94 1.44
N ILE A 51 -48.59 -10.74 2.59
CA ILE A 51 -48.72 -11.63 3.74
C ILE A 51 -49.21 -10.82 4.90
N ASN A 52 -50.34 -11.23 5.47
CA ASN A 52 -50.85 -10.61 6.66
C ASN A 52 -50.20 -11.27 7.89
N LEU A 53 -49.32 -10.54 8.58
CA LEU A 53 -48.58 -11.01 9.76
C LEU A 53 -49.50 -11.43 10.92
N GLU A 54 -50.66 -10.79 11.07
CA GLU A 54 -51.58 -11.09 12.16
C GLU A 54 -52.38 -12.37 11.93
N THR A 55 -52.56 -12.79 10.68
CA THR A 55 -53.38 -13.97 10.36
C THR A 55 -52.59 -15.10 9.72
N GLY A 56 -51.35 -14.84 9.28
CA GLY A 56 -50.52 -15.77 8.52
C GLY A 56 -51.07 -16.11 7.13
N LYS A 57 -52.11 -15.39 6.67
CA LYS A 57 -52.72 -15.62 5.35
C LYS A 57 -51.89 -14.94 4.27
N ALA A 58 -51.54 -15.71 3.25
CA ALA A 58 -50.91 -15.21 2.04
C ALA A 58 -51.99 -14.97 0.97
N GLN A 59 -51.93 -13.80 0.36
CA GLN A 59 -52.78 -13.40 -0.75
C GLN A 59 -51.91 -13.03 -1.94
N ILE A 60 -52.37 -13.37 -3.13
CA ILE A 60 -51.70 -13.06 -4.40
C ILE A 60 -52.60 -12.13 -5.16
N PHE A 61 -52.02 -11.02 -5.61
CA PHE A 61 -52.68 -10.03 -6.43
C PHE A 61 -52.07 -10.03 -7.83
N ILE A 62 -52.92 -10.08 -8.84
CA ILE A 62 -52.52 -9.94 -10.24
C ILE A 62 -53.00 -8.59 -10.73
N GLU A 63 -52.13 -7.89 -11.45
CA GLU A 63 -52.47 -6.66 -12.15
C GLU A 63 -53.22 -6.98 -13.45
N LYS A 64 -54.44 -6.45 -13.58
CA LYS A 64 -55.20 -6.49 -14.84
C LYS A 64 -55.49 -5.08 -15.35
N ARG A 65 -55.37 -4.90 -16.67
CA ARG A 65 -55.69 -3.64 -17.36
C ARG A 65 -57.18 -3.53 -17.63
N VAL A 66 -57.73 -2.35 -17.38
CA VAL A 66 -59.15 -2.06 -17.53
C VAL A 66 -59.43 -1.65 -18.96
N VAL A 67 -60.21 -2.47 -19.67
CA VAL A 67 -60.55 -2.25 -21.09
C VAL A 67 -62.06 -2.30 -21.29
N GLU A 68 -62.55 -1.72 -22.39
CA GLU A 68 -63.97 -1.81 -22.76
C GLU A 68 -64.37 -3.22 -23.22
N ALA A 69 -63.49 -3.88 -23.98
CA ALA A 69 -63.70 -5.22 -24.49
C ALA A 69 -62.45 -6.09 -24.23
N VAL A 70 -62.64 -7.18 -23.49
CA VAL A 70 -61.57 -8.11 -23.10
C VAL A 70 -61.11 -8.91 -24.33
N THR A 71 -59.85 -8.74 -24.70
CA THR A 71 -59.18 -9.52 -25.76
C THR A 71 -58.35 -10.64 -25.15
N ASP A 72 -57.69 -10.37 -24.03
CA ASP A 72 -56.93 -11.34 -23.24
C ASP A 72 -57.53 -11.48 -21.82
N PRO A 73 -58.25 -12.58 -21.51
CA PRO A 73 -58.86 -12.80 -20.20
C PRO A 73 -57.87 -12.83 -19.03
N ASP A 74 -56.60 -13.15 -19.30
CA ASP A 74 -55.59 -13.28 -18.28
C ASP A 74 -55.03 -11.90 -17.88
N LEU A 75 -54.93 -10.97 -18.82
CA LEU A 75 -54.34 -9.64 -18.61
C LEU A 75 -55.36 -8.51 -18.47
N GLU A 76 -56.61 -8.71 -18.90
CA GLU A 76 -57.59 -7.65 -19.04
C GLU A 76 -58.88 -7.90 -18.23
N ILE A 77 -59.51 -6.81 -17.78
CA ILE A 77 -60.79 -6.82 -17.05
C ILE A 77 -61.72 -5.74 -17.62
N THR A 78 -63.02 -6.01 -17.62
CA THR A 78 -64.02 -5.01 -18.04
C THR A 78 -64.11 -3.89 -17.01
N LEU A 79 -64.43 -2.67 -17.45
CA LEU A 79 -64.66 -1.53 -16.55
C LEU A 79 -65.78 -1.79 -15.53
N ALA A 80 -66.79 -2.58 -15.89
CA ALA A 80 -67.88 -2.94 -14.98
C ALA A 80 -67.39 -3.82 -13.82
N ASP A 81 -66.57 -4.83 -14.13
CA ASP A 81 -66.02 -5.75 -13.13
C ASP A 81 -64.90 -5.08 -12.30
N ALA A 82 -64.10 -4.22 -12.92
CA ALA A 82 -63.07 -3.44 -12.26
C ALA A 82 -63.65 -2.51 -11.18
N ARG A 83 -64.78 -1.85 -11.47
CA ARG A 83 -65.49 -0.95 -10.52
C ARG A 83 -66.08 -1.66 -9.30
N ILE A 84 -66.29 -2.97 -9.37
CA ILE A 84 -66.73 -3.78 -8.21
C ILE A 84 -65.60 -3.91 -7.18
N ILE A 85 -64.36 -3.99 -7.65
CA ILE A 85 -63.17 -4.17 -6.82
C ILE A 85 -62.65 -2.82 -6.35
N GLN A 86 -62.55 -1.84 -7.26
CA GLN A 86 -62.07 -0.49 -6.98
C GLN A 86 -63.00 0.54 -7.65
N PRO A 87 -63.83 1.27 -6.87
CA PRO A 87 -64.87 2.16 -7.42
C PRO A 87 -64.34 3.32 -8.26
N ASP A 88 -63.12 3.78 -7.99
CA ASP A 88 -62.53 5.00 -8.57
C ASP A 88 -61.69 4.74 -9.84
N VAL A 89 -61.85 3.57 -10.46
CA VAL A 89 -61.06 3.14 -11.63
C VAL A 89 -61.62 3.66 -12.95
N GLU A 90 -60.71 4.18 -13.78
CA GLU A 90 -60.96 4.69 -15.13
C GLU A 90 -60.52 3.69 -16.22
N LEU A 91 -60.95 3.92 -17.48
CA LEU A 91 -60.49 3.14 -18.63
C LEU A 91 -58.97 3.28 -18.80
N ASP A 92 -58.32 2.20 -19.24
CA ASP A 92 -56.86 2.05 -19.33
C ASP A 92 -56.12 2.07 -17.97
N GLY A 93 -56.84 2.13 -16.85
CA GLY A 93 -56.28 1.94 -15.51
C GLY A 93 -55.86 0.49 -15.21
N VAL A 94 -55.19 0.29 -14.09
CA VAL A 94 -54.75 -1.03 -13.61
C VAL A 94 -55.41 -1.37 -12.28
N VAL A 95 -55.85 -2.61 -12.12
CA VAL A 95 -56.53 -3.11 -10.91
C VAL A 95 -55.87 -4.37 -10.42
N MET A 96 -55.70 -4.45 -9.10
CA MET A 96 -55.14 -5.61 -8.42
C MET A 96 -56.25 -6.58 -8.02
N ILE A 97 -56.26 -7.77 -8.61
CA ILE A 97 -57.27 -8.81 -8.36
C ILE A 97 -56.67 -9.93 -7.52
N ASP A 98 -57.37 -10.36 -6.47
CA ASP A 98 -56.97 -11.53 -5.68
C ASP A 98 -57.19 -12.82 -6.51
N ASP A 99 -56.09 -13.47 -6.89
CA ASP A 99 -56.10 -14.75 -7.62
C ASP A 99 -55.45 -15.86 -6.79
N THR A 100 -55.66 -15.88 -5.49
CA THR A 100 -55.03 -16.87 -4.61
C THR A 100 -55.58 -18.29 -4.88
N PRO A 101 -54.75 -19.27 -5.31
CA PRO A 101 -55.20 -20.64 -5.54
C PRO A 101 -55.64 -21.36 -4.24
N LYS A 102 -56.60 -22.28 -4.33
CA LYS A 102 -57.15 -22.99 -3.15
C LYS A 102 -56.12 -23.78 -2.33
N ASN A 103 -55.05 -24.27 -2.97
CA ASN A 103 -53.97 -25.03 -2.31
C ASN A 103 -52.72 -24.19 -2.02
N PHE A 104 -52.78 -22.87 -2.28
CA PHE A 104 -51.61 -22.00 -2.21
C PHE A 104 -50.99 -21.92 -0.82
N GLY A 105 -51.79 -22.08 0.25
CA GLY A 105 -51.29 -22.11 1.62
C GLY A 105 -50.22 -23.19 1.90
N ARG A 106 -50.29 -24.36 1.22
CA ARG A 106 -49.28 -25.41 1.39
C ARG A 106 -47.98 -25.07 0.67
N ILE A 107 -48.08 -24.55 -0.55
CA ILE A 107 -46.95 -24.15 -1.40
C ILE A 107 -46.24 -22.93 -0.78
N ALA A 108 -47.03 -21.97 -0.30
CA ALA A 108 -46.63 -20.85 0.53
C ALA A 108 -45.80 -21.28 1.73
N ALA A 109 -46.29 -22.22 2.53
CA ALA A 109 -45.59 -22.70 3.72
C ALA A 109 -44.26 -23.40 3.39
N GLN A 110 -44.22 -24.21 2.31
CA GLN A 110 -42.99 -24.88 1.87
C GLN A 110 -41.95 -23.88 1.36
N SER A 111 -42.39 -22.90 0.55
CA SER A 111 -41.54 -21.83 0.04
C SER A 111 -41.02 -20.97 1.19
N ALA A 112 -41.91 -20.54 2.08
CA ALA A 112 -41.57 -19.80 3.30
C ALA A 112 -40.49 -20.50 4.12
N LYS A 113 -40.64 -21.82 4.37
CA LYS A 113 -39.62 -22.60 5.08
C LYS A 113 -38.26 -22.54 4.37
N GLN A 114 -38.23 -22.69 3.06
CA GLN A 114 -36.98 -22.66 2.28
C GLN A 114 -36.30 -21.30 2.34
N ILE A 115 -37.05 -20.21 2.18
CA ILE A 115 -36.52 -18.83 2.21
C ILE A 115 -36.04 -18.48 3.61
N ILE A 116 -36.82 -18.81 4.64
CA ILE A 116 -36.42 -18.57 6.03
C ILE A 116 -35.12 -19.31 6.32
N LEU A 117 -35.00 -20.60 5.95
CA LEU A 117 -33.75 -21.35 6.10
C LEU A 117 -32.59 -20.74 5.29
N GLN A 118 -32.86 -20.22 4.11
CA GLN A 118 -31.85 -19.53 3.29
C GLN A 118 -31.38 -18.23 3.94
N ARG A 119 -32.31 -17.37 4.40
CA ARG A 119 -32.03 -16.12 5.10
C ARG A 119 -31.27 -16.36 6.40
N ILE A 120 -31.64 -17.39 7.16
CA ILE A 120 -30.90 -17.83 8.35
C ILE A 120 -29.45 -18.16 7.98
N ARG A 121 -29.22 -18.94 6.91
CA ARG A 121 -27.86 -19.29 6.47
C ARG A 121 -27.07 -18.08 5.98
N GLU A 122 -27.71 -17.14 5.30
CA GLU A 122 -27.09 -15.88 4.85
C GLU A 122 -26.66 -15.02 6.04
N ALA A 123 -27.56 -14.79 7.00
CA ALA A 123 -27.22 -14.07 8.22
C ALA A 123 -26.14 -14.76 9.05
N GLU A 124 -26.18 -16.10 9.18
CA GLU A 124 -25.10 -16.84 9.83
C GLU A 124 -23.76 -16.71 9.08
N ARG A 125 -23.77 -16.64 7.73
CA ARG A 125 -22.55 -16.39 6.93
C ARG A 125 -22.02 -14.98 7.15
N ASP A 126 -22.89 -13.98 7.15
CA ASP A 126 -22.51 -12.58 7.34
C ASP A 126 -22.01 -12.32 8.78
N ALA A 127 -22.65 -12.90 9.78
CA ALA A 127 -22.21 -12.84 11.17
C ALA A 127 -20.82 -13.48 11.36
N ARG A 128 -20.58 -14.65 10.76
CA ARG A 128 -19.26 -15.29 10.77
C ARG A 128 -18.21 -14.44 10.07
N TYR A 129 -18.54 -13.87 8.91
CA TYR A 129 -17.63 -12.97 8.19
C TYR A 129 -17.24 -11.77 9.07
N ALA A 130 -18.21 -11.09 9.66
CA ALA A 130 -17.97 -9.95 10.55
C ALA A 130 -17.08 -10.32 11.75
N HIS A 131 -17.25 -11.52 12.31
CA HIS A 131 -16.40 -12.01 13.40
C HIS A 131 -14.94 -12.24 12.97
N TYR A 132 -14.71 -12.92 11.85
CA TYR A 132 -13.36 -13.29 11.42
C TYR A 132 -12.58 -12.15 10.76
N VAL A 133 -13.26 -11.18 10.15
CA VAL A 133 -12.59 -9.95 9.65
C VAL A 133 -11.94 -9.19 10.80
N GLN A 134 -12.55 -9.15 11.98
CA GLN A 134 -11.95 -8.54 13.17
C GLN A 134 -10.74 -9.33 13.71
N GLN A 135 -10.64 -10.61 13.36
CA GLN A 135 -9.54 -11.50 13.74
C GLN A 135 -8.48 -11.62 12.64
N GLU A 136 -8.59 -10.83 11.57
CA GLU A 136 -7.56 -10.78 10.54
C GLU A 136 -6.25 -10.30 11.17
N GLY A 137 -5.17 -11.06 10.96
CA GLY A 137 -3.90 -10.81 11.60
C GLY A 137 -3.75 -11.31 13.03
N GLU A 138 -4.70 -12.09 13.55
CA GLU A 138 -4.61 -12.76 14.86
C GLU A 138 -4.35 -14.27 14.73
N ILE A 139 -3.99 -14.90 15.86
CA ILE A 139 -3.88 -16.37 15.94
C ILE A 139 -5.21 -16.96 16.36
N VAL A 140 -5.68 -17.93 15.58
CA VAL A 140 -6.88 -18.72 15.87
C VAL A 140 -6.52 -20.17 16.16
N HIS A 141 -7.38 -20.82 16.96
CA HIS A 141 -7.28 -22.23 17.26
C HIS A 141 -8.20 -23.02 16.32
N GLY A 142 -7.69 -24.11 15.76
CA GLY A 142 -8.46 -24.95 14.87
C GLY A 142 -8.16 -26.43 15.00
N VAL A 143 -9.04 -27.25 14.44
CA VAL A 143 -8.90 -28.70 14.36
C VAL A 143 -8.83 -29.13 12.90
N VAL A 144 -7.80 -29.88 12.53
CA VAL A 144 -7.64 -30.42 11.17
C VAL A 144 -8.79 -31.39 10.88
N GLN A 145 -9.59 -31.09 9.86
CA GLN A 145 -10.70 -31.94 9.43
C GLN A 145 -10.33 -32.80 8.22
N ASN A 146 -9.64 -32.22 7.24
CA ASN A 146 -9.33 -32.89 5.99
C ASN A 146 -7.94 -32.48 5.50
N ILE A 147 -7.21 -33.42 4.91
CA ILE A 147 -5.86 -33.24 4.39
C ILE A 147 -5.88 -33.63 2.92
N LYS A 148 -5.76 -32.63 2.04
CA LYS A 148 -5.58 -32.83 0.60
C LYS A 148 -4.15 -32.46 0.22
N SER A 149 -3.68 -32.94 -0.93
CA SER A 149 -2.30 -32.65 -1.40
C SER A 149 -2.02 -31.16 -1.57
N GLN A 150 -3.02 -30.37 -1.99
CA GLN A 150 -2.89 -28.94 -2.22
C GLN A 150 -3.09 -28.09 -0.96
N ALA A 151 -3.88 -28.58 0.01
CA ALA A 151 -4.25 -27.81 1.17
C ALA A 151 -4.87 -28.66 2.29
N VAL A 152 -4.83 -28.10 3.49
CA VAL A 152 -5.45 -28.67 4.69
C VAL A 152 -6.67 -27.83 5.06
N THR A 153 -7.79 -28.50 5.30
CA THR A 153 -9.00 -27.85 5.82
C THR A 153 -9.01 -27.96 7.34
N VAL A 154 -9.13 -26.81 7.99
CA VAL A 154 -9.12 -26.67 9.45
C VAL A 154 -10.47 -26.10 9.89
N ASN A 155 -11.12 -26.73 10.86
CA ASN A 155 -12.34 -26.20 11.45
C ASN A 155 -12.01 -25.21 12.56
N LEU A 156 -12.53 -24.00 12.40
CA LEU A 156 -12.50 -22.91 13.38
C LEU A 156 -13.90 -22.73 13.95
N GLU A 157 -14.16 -23.18 15.17
CA GLU A 157 -15.42 -22.96 15.94
C GLU A 157 -16.72 -22.93 15.09
N GLY A 158 -16.87 -23.86 14.12
CA GLY A 158 -18.05 -23.95 13.24
C GLY A 158 -17.91 -23.32 11.84
N THR A 159 -16.71 -22.90 11.44
CA THR A 159 -16.37 -22.34 10.12
C THR A 159 -15.15 -23.06 9.56
N GLU A 160 -15.15 -23.35 8.26
CA GLU A 160 -14.00 -23.98 7.61
C GLU A 160 -12.97 -22.92 7.18
N ALA A 161 -11.72 -23.15 7.54
CA ALA A 161 -10.56 -22.40 7.09
C ALA A 161 -9.65 -23.26 6.23
N PHE A 162 -8.92 -22.59 5.35
CA PHE A 162 -8.08 -23.21 4.35
C PHE A 162 -6.61 -22.87 4.59
N LEU A 163 -5.77 -23.89 4.75
CA LEU A 163 -4.32 -23.79 4.89
C LEU A 163 -3.64 -24.26 3.59
N PRO A 164 -3.36 -23.36 2.63
CA PRO A 164 -2.73 -23.72 1.37
C PRO A 164 -1.29 -24.20 1.56
N ARG A 165 -0.80 -25.04 0.64
CA ARG A 165 0.57 -25.60 0.70
C ARG A 165 1.68 -24.55 0.79
N SER A 166 1.51 -23.39 0.17
CA SER A 166 2.46 -22.26 0.27
C SER A 166 2.54 -21.65 1.67
N GLN A 167 1.45 -21.75 2.45
CA GLN A 167 1.33 -21.21 3.79
C GLN A 167 1.56 -22.27 4.89
N GLN A 168 1.87 -23.50 4.51
CA GLN A 168 2.29 -24.58 5.40
C GLN A 168 3.78 -24.48 5.71
N VAL A 169 4.18 -24.98 6.88
CA VAL A 169 5.59 -25.05 7.25
C VAL A 169 6.24 -26.24 6.53
N PRO A 170 7.35 -26.04 5.78
CA PRO A 170 8.05 -27.14 5.12
C PRO A 170 8.51 -28.21 6.13
N GLY A 171 8.08 -29.45 5.93
CA GLY A 171 8.43 -30.59 6.80
C GLY A 171 7.50 -30.82 7.99
N GLU A 172 6.51 -29.93 8.22
CA GLU A 172 5.46 -30.15 9.22
C GLU A 172 4.46 -31.20 8.71
N HIS A 173 4.10 -32.16 9.57
CA HIS A 173 3.15 -33.22 9.24
C HIS A 173 1.83 -32.97 9.97
N TYR A 174 0.75 -32.85 9.21
CA TYR A 174 -0.60 -32.69 9.75
C TYR A 174 -1.27 -34.05 9.90
N SER A 175 -1.97 -34.25 11.02
CA SER A 175 -2.80 -35.43 11.28
C SER A 175 -4.27 -35.05 11.40
N LEU A 176 -5.18 -35.96 11.00
CA LEU A 176 -6.62 -35.75 11.18
C LEU A 176 -6.95 -35.56 12.66
N HIS A 177 -7.84 -34.62 12.97
CA HIS A 177 -8.24 -34.21 14.32
C HIS A 177 -7.13 -33.58 15.18
N GLN A 178 -5.96 -33.28 14.60
CA GLN A 178 -4.92 -32.53 15.29
C GLN A 178 -5.40 -31.10 15.57
N ARG A 179 -5.18 -30.63 16.80
CA ARG A 179 -5.36 -29.22 17.15
C ARG A 179 -4.11 -28.45 16.75
N LEU A 180 -4.28 -27.32 16.08
CA LEU A 180 -3.19 -26.44 15.72
C LEU A 180 -3.59 -24.97 15.90
N ARG A 181 -2.58 -24.12 16.11
CA ARG A 181 -2.72 -22.67 16.05
C ARG A 181 -2.38 -22.21 14.63
N ALA A 182 -3.10 -21.25 14.09
CA ALA A 182 -2.74 -20.68 12.80
C ALA A 182 -3.01 -19.18 12.78
N TYR A 183 -2.22 -18.47 11.99
CA TYR A 183 -2.38 -17.04 11.75
C TYR A 183 -3.43 -16.82 10.67
N VAL A 184 -4.43 -15.98 10.92
CA VAL A 184 -5.41 -15.59 9.89
C VAL A 184 -4.72 -14.62 8.92
N LEU A 185 -4.51 -15.09 7.69
CA LEU A 185 -3.83 -14.31 6.65
C LEU A 185 -4.77 -13.32 5.98
N GLU A 186 -5.94 -13.79 5.56
CA GLU A 186 -6.96 -13.00 4.89
C GLU A 186 -8.34 -13.64 5.07
N VAL A 187 -9.38 -12.81 5.05
CA VAL A 187 -10.78 -13.25 5.11
C VAL A 187 -11.56 -12.68 3.93
N ARG A 188 -11.95 -13.53 2.98
CA ARG A 188 -12.68 -13.13 1.77
C ARG A 188 -14.15 -13.51 1.86
N LYS A 189 -15.04 -12.62 1.40
CA LYS A 189 -16.47 -12.93 1.26
C LYS A 189 -16.71 -13.62 -0.07
N THR A 190 -17.23 -14.85 -0.05
CA THR A 190 -17.63 -15.59 -1.25
C THR A 190 -19.12 -15.91 -1.23
N GLY A 191 -19.72 -16.24 -2.37
CA GLY A 191 -21.14 -16.64 -2.43
C GLY A 191 -21.47 -17.90 -1.61
N ARG A 192 -20.45 -18.70 -1.24
CA ARG A 192 -20.60 -19.88 -0.38
C ARG A 192 -20.32 -19.61 1.11
N GLY A 193 -19.94 -18.38 1.48
CA GLY A 193 -19.61 -17.98 2.86
C GLY A 193 -18.24 -17.31 2.97
N PRO A 194 -17.82 -16.94 4.19
CA PRO A 194 -16.47 -16.43 4.41
C PRO A 194 -15.46 -17.54 4.11
N GLN A 195 -14.51 -17.24 3.23
CA GLN A 195 -13.35 -18.07 2.98
C GLN A 195 -12.19 -17.49 3.80
N ILE A 196 -11.77 -18.25 4.81
CA ILE A 196 -10.69 -17.86 5.73
C ILE A 196 -9.41 -18.55 5.28
N THR A 197 -8.43 -17.79 4.82
CA THR A 197 -7.10 -18.32 4.51
C THR A 197 -6.24 -18.18 5.76
N ILE A 198 -5.69 -19.30 6.23
CA ILE A 198 -4.80 -19.33 7.38
C ILE A 198 -3.37 -19.68 6.97
N SER A 199 -2.40 -19.30 7.78
CA SER A 199 -0.97 -19.56 7.57
C SER A 199 -0.28 -20.03 8.84
N ARG A 200 0.67 -20.95 8.69
CA ARG A 200 1.65 -21.31 9.73
C ARG A 200 3.07 -20.85 9.37
N SER A 201 3.34 -20.57 8.10
CA SER A 201 4.67 -20.11 7.63
C SER A 201 4.89 -18.60 7.70
N HIS A 202 3.82 -17.79 7.76
CA HIS A 202 3.94 -16.33 7.73
C HIS A 202 4.72 -15.74 8.94
N LYS A 203 5.47 -14.65 8.74
CA LYS A 203 6.29 -14.01 9.80
C LYS A 203 5.48 -13.57 11.02
N ASN A 204 4.23 -13.13 10.80
CA ASN A 204 3.36 -12.66 11.88
C ASN A 204 2.83 -13.81 12.77
N MET A 205 2.90 -15.07 12.34
CA MET A 205 2.63 -16.19 13.25
C MET A 205 3.61 -16.17 14.42
N LEU A 206 4.90 -15.96 14.17
CA LEU A 206 5.91 -15.83 15.22
C LEU A 206 5.70 -14.55 16.05
N ARG A 207 5.35 -13.42 15.41
CA ARG A 207 5.04 -12.16 16.09
C ARG A 207 3.94 -12.34 17.13
N ARG A 208 2.80 -12.89 16.70
CA ARG A 208 1.63 -13.10 17.57
C ARG A 208 1.89 -14.15 18.65
N LEU A 209 2.66 -15.20 18.36
CA LEU A 209 3.08 -16.15 19.40
C LEU A 209 3.94 -15.49 20.48
N LEU A 210 4.86 -14.60 20.10
CA LEU A 210 5.65 -13.83 21.04
C LEU A 210 4.78 -12.88 21.88
N GLU A 211 3.81 -12.21 21.27
CA GLU A 211 2.85 -11.34 21.99
C GLU A 211 2.02 -12.13 23.01
N LEU A 212 1.60 -13.36 22.69
CA LEU A 212 0.85 -14.22 23.60
C LEU A 212 1.70 -14.79 24.75
N GLU A 213 2.97 -15.13 24.48
CA GLU A 213 3.85 -15.79 25.46
C GLU A 213 4.63 -14.79 26.33
N VAL A 214 4.89 -13.57 25.85
CA VAL A 214 5.73 -12.56 26.51
C VAL A 214 4.89 -11.35 26.94
N PRO A 215 4.51 -11.24 28.23
CA PRO A 215 3.69 -10.12 28.74
C PRO A 215 4.31 -8.74 28.52
N GLU A 216 5.63 -8.66 28.49
CA GLU A 216 6.39 -7.43 28.27
C GLU A 216 6.21 -6.91 26.84
N ILE A 217 5.98 -7.80 25.85
CA ILE A 217 5.64 -7.41 24.48
C ILE A 217 4.18 -6.98 24.41
N PHE A 218 3.28 -7.74 25.03
CA PHE A 218 1.84 -7.41 25.07
C PHE A 218 1.56 -6.04 25.73
N SER A 219 2.28 -5.71 26.80
CA SER A 219 2.17 -4.41 27.49
C SER A 219 2.90 -3.27 26.77
N GLY A 220 3.68 -3.56 25.72
CA GLY A 220 4.47 -2.57 24.99
C GLY A 220 5.75 -2.10 25.70
N ALA A 221 6.17 -2.77 26.78
CA ALA A 221 7.45 -2.51 27.44
C ALA A 221 8.64 -2.94 26.58
N VAL A 222 8.47 -4.00 25.80
CA VAL A 222 9.40 -4.49 24.78
C VAL A 222 8.73 -4.43 23.41
N GLU A 223 9.43 -3.89 22.42
CA GLU A 223 8.94 -3.73 21.06
C GLU A 223 9.68 -4.69 20.11
N ILE A 224 8.94 -5.39 19.25
CA ILE A 224 9.53 -6.19 18.17
C ILE A 224 9.79 -5.29 16.95
N LYS A 225 11.06 -4.95 16.72
CA LYS A 225 11.50 -4.07 15.62
C LYS A 225 11.45 -4.76 14.26
N SER A 226 11.98 -5.97 14.16
CA SER A 226 11.98 -6.73 12.90
C SER A 226 11.99 -8.24 13.13
N ILE A 227 11.46 -8.98 12.16
CA ILE A 227 11.43 -10.44 12.15
C ILE A 227 11.89 -10.92 10.79
N ALA A 228 12.94 -11.73 10.76
CA ALA A 228 13.37 -12.48 9.60
C ALA A 228 13.11 -13.96 9.83
N ARG A 229 12.23 -14.56 9.04
CA ARG A 229 11.76 -15.94 9.23
C ARG A 229 12.00 -16.80 8.00
N GLU A 230 12.62 -17.95 8.19
CA GLU A 230 12.60 -19.09 7.28
C GLU A 230 11.86 -20.24 7.98
N ALA A 231 10.55 -20.33 7.71
CA ALA A 231 9.61 -21.17 8.45
C ALA A 231 10.06 -22.64 8.55
N GLY A 232 9.93 -23.22 9.73
CA GLY A 232 10.30 -24.61 10.01
C GLY A 232 11.80 -24.87 10.14
N SER A 233 12.63 -23.85 9.91
CA SER A 233 14.09 -23.98 10.00
C SER A 233 14.69 -23.05 11.04
N ARG A 234 14.71 -21.74 10.76
CA ARG A 234 15.32 -20.74 11.63
C ARG A 234 14.70 -19.36 11.45
N SER A 235 14.55 -18.65 12.55
CA SER A 235 14.07 -17.27 12.61
C SER A 235 14.98 -16.42 13.47
N LYS A 236 15.10 -15.15 13.09
CA LYS A 236 15.76 -14.10 13.87
C LYS A 236 14.75 -13.01 14.20
N VAL A 237 14.73 -12.57 15.45
CA VAL A 237 13.80 -11.57 15.95
C VAL A 237 14.60 -10.46 16.62
N ALA A 238 14.42 -9.22 16.17
CA ALA A 238 15.05 -8.05 16.76
C ALA A 238 14.07 -7.39 17.75
N VAL A 239 14.49 -7.26 19.00
CA VAL A 239 13.69 -6.70 20.09
C VAL A 239 14.40 -5.51 20.74
N ALA A 240 13.64 -4.47 21.09
CA ALA A 240 14.13 -3.30 21.79
C ALA A 240 13.32 -3.07 23.06
N ALA A 241 13.97 -2.69 24.16
CA ALA A 241 13.25 -2.22 25.34
C ALA A 241 12.80 -0.77 25.13
N ARG A 242 11.53 -0.49 25.39
CA ARG A 242 10.97 0.87 25.40
C ARG A 242 11.06 1.49 26.79
N GLN A 243 11.04 0.66 27.83
CA GLN A 243 11.18 1.07 29.23
C GLN A 243 12.59 0.82 29.74
N PRO A 244 13.21 1.79 30.43
CA PRO A 244 14.55 1.60 31.01
C PRO A 244 14.49 0.56 32.13
N GLY A 245 15.55 -0.26 32.23
CA GLY A 245 15.65 -1.31 33.26
C GLY A 245 14.99 -2.64 32.90
N VAL A 246 14.34 -2.74 31.73
CA VAL A 246 13.83 -4.00 31.19
C VAL A 246 14.85 -4.59 30.21
N ASP A 247 15.26 -5.84 30.42
CA ASP A 247 16.06 -6.59 29.45
C ASP A 247 15.14 -7.21 28.38
N PRO A 248 15.20 -6.75 27.11
CA PRO A 248 14.29 -7.23 26.09
C PRO A 248 14.59 -8.68 25.69
N VAL A 249 15.86 -9.11 25.73
CA VAL A 249 16.24 -10.49 25.37
C VAL A 249 15.83 -11.43 26.50
N GLY A 250 16.16 -11.08 27.75
CA GLY A 250 15.79 -11.87 28.93
C GLY A 250 14.28 -12.05 29.08
N ALA A 251 13.49 -11.01 28.82
CA ALA A 251 12.02 -11.08 28.86
C ALA A 251 11.46 -12.08 27.83
N CYS A 252 11.99 -12.07 26.61
CA CYS A 252 11.52 -12.96 25.54
C CYS A 252 11.97 -14.43 25.74
N VAL A 253 13.18 -14.64 26.27
CA VAL A 253 13.72 -15.98 26.53
C VAL A 253 13.03 -16.61 27.75
N GLY A 254 12.76 -15.81 28.79
CA GLY A 254 12.24 -16.27 30.06
C GLY A 254 13.27 -17.07 30.87
N MET A 255 12.88 -17.48 32.09
CA MET A 255 13.76 -18.25 32.97
C MET A 255 14.25 -19.53 32.26
N ARG A 256 15.57 -19.65 32.07
CA ARG A 256 16.22 -20.80 31.38
C ARG A 256 15.65 -21.11 30.00
N GLY A 257 15.07 -20.13 29.30
CA GLY A 257 14.55 -20.35 27.95
C GLY A 257 13.17 -21.00 27.88
N VAL A 258 12.42 -21.09 28.99
CA VAL A 258 11.12 -21.79 29.00
C VAL A 258 10.11 -21.15 28.03
N ARG A 259 10.03 -19.81 27.97
CA ARG A 259 9.08 -19.10 27.08
C ARG A 259 9.43 -19.35 25.62
N ILE A 260 10.69 -19.12 25.25
CA ILE A 260 11.11 -19.33 23.85
C ILE A 260 10.99 -20.79 23.43
N GLN A 261 11.25 -21.75 24.33
CA GLN A 261 11.10 -23.17 24.02
C GLN A 261 9.63 -23.56 23.78
N SER A 262 8.68 -22.94 24.48
CA SER A 262 7.23 -23.11 24.21
C SER A 262 6.89 -22.73 22.77
N ILE A 263 7.40 -21.58 22.31
CA ILE A 263 7.20 -21.10 20.94
C ILE A 263 7.91 -22.00 19.91
N VAL A 264 9.15 -22.41 20.18
CA VAL A 264 9.91 -23.35 19.32
C VAL A 264 9.14 -24.66 19.14
N ASN A 265 8.55 -25.18 20.22
CA ASN A 265 7.75 -26.40 20.17
C ASN A 265 6.47 -26.22 19.35
N GLU A 266 5.77 -25.08 19.49
CA GLU A 266 4.57 -24.76 18.70
C GLU A 266 4.88 -24.65 17.20
N LEU A 267 6.07 -24.16 16.84
CA LEU A 267 6.53 -24.04 15.44
C LEU A 267 7.22 -25.31 14.90
N GLY A 268 7.10 -26.44 15.59
CA GLY A 268 7.64 -27.73 15.11
C GLY A 268 9.16 -27.84 15.16
N GLY A 269 9.82 -27.15 16.09
CA GLY A 269 11.27 -27.20 16.27
C GLY A 269 12.05 -26.13 15.49
N GLU A 270 11.38 -25.12 14.97
CA GLU A 270 12.00 -23.95 14.34
C GLU A 270 12.97 -23.25 15.31
N LYS A 271 14.24 -23.05 14.93
CA LYS A 271 15.22 -22.39 15.81
C LYS A 271 15.01 -20.87 15.82
N ILE A 272 14.82 -20.27 16.99
CA ILE A 272 14.56 -18.83 17.09
C ILE A 272 15.73 -18.14 17.82
N ASP A 273 16.36 -17.19 17.16
CA ASP A 273 17.35 -16.30 17.77
C ASP A 273 16.70 -14.96 18.13
N ILE A 274 16.75 -14.59 19.41
CA ILE A 274 16.31 -13.27 19.88
C ILE A 274 17.55 -12.37 19.99
N ILE A 275 17.51 -11.24 19.30
CA ILE A 275 18.62 -10.31 19.17
C ILE A 275 18.18 -8.94 19.69
N GLU A 276 19.01 -8.33 20.52
CA GLU A 276 18.79 -6.96 20.96
C GLU A 276 19.02 -5.99 19.79
N TRP A 277 17.99 -5.23 19.45
CA TRP A 277 18.08 -4.17 18.44
C TRP A 277 18.91 -2.99 18.96
N SER A 278 19.69 -2.37 18.08
CA SER A 278 20.46 -1.17 18.40
C SER A 278 20.25 -0.11 17.32
N VAL A 279 20.27 1.15 17.74
CA VAL A 279 20.27 2.30 16.82
C VAL A 279 21.55 2.33 15.98
N ASP A 280 22.67 1.87 16.56
CA ASP A 280 23.94 1.77 15.88
C ASP A 280 23.94 0.56 14.93
N ALA A 281 23.94 0.82 13.62
CA ALA A 281 23.84 -0.20 12.59
C ALA A 281 25.00 -1.23 12.62
N PRO A 282 26.28 -0.84 12.77
CA PRO A 282 27.38 -1.79 12.92
C PRO A 282 27.20 -2.72 14.13
N ALA A 283 26.83 -2.18 15.29
CA ALA A 283 26.55 -3.00 16.48
C ALA A 283 25.36 -3.93 16.28
N PHE A 284 24.28 -3.47 15.64
CA PHE A 284 23.11 -4.30 15.38
C PHE A 284 23.41 -5.43 14.37
N ILE A 285 24.13 -5.14 13.29
CA ILE A 285 24.57 -6.14 12.31
C ILE A 285 25.48 -7.18 12.98
N ALA A 286 26.43 -6.74 13.80
CA ALA A 286 27.30 -7.64 14.55
C ALA A 286 26.50 -8.58 15.47
N LYS A 287 25.53 -8.05 16.23
CA LYS A 287 24.64 -8.86 17.08
C LYS A 287 23.76 -9.81 16.26
N SER A 288 23.33 -9.42 15.06
CA SER A 288 22.44 -10.24 14.22
C SER A 288 23.07 -11.55 13.74
N LEU A 289 24.39 -11.54 13.54
CA LEU A 289 25.19 -12.71 13.13
C LEU A 289 25.43 -13.71 14.26
N SER A 290 25.00 -13.41 15.49
CA SER A 290 25.02 -14.34 16.62
C SER A 290 24.45 -15.70 16.21
N PRO A 291 25.14 -16.82 16.51
CA PRO A 291 26.19 -16.98 17.52
C PRO A 291 27.64 -16.68 17.08
N ALA A 292 27.90 -16.29 15.83
CA ALA A 292 29.26 -15.99 15.38
C ALA A 292 29.76 -14.66 15.97
N LYS A 293 31.03 -14.63 16.40
CA LYS A 293 31.68 -13.41 16.90
C LYS A 293 32.19 -12.61 15.72
N VAL A 294 31.77 -11.35 15.64
CA VAL A 294 32.19 -10.42 14.61
C VAL A 294 33.41 -9.63 15.07
N LEU A 295 34.38 -9.45 14.18
CA LEU A 295 35.54 -8.62 14.42
C LEU A 295 35.23 -7.17 14.05
N SER A 296 35.03 -6.87 12.78
CA SER A 296 34.72 -5.52 12.32
C SER A 296 33.50 -5.54 11.40
N VAL A 297 32.78 -4.42 11.38
CA VAL A 297 31.67 -4.17 10.46
C VAL A 297 31.90 -2.82 9.82
N GLN A 298 32.00 -2.82 8.50
CA GLN A 298 32.16 -1.61 7.69
C GLN A 298 30.91 -1.43 6.84
N LEU A 299 30.30 -0.25 6.98
CA LEU A 299 29.10 0.09 6.24
C LEU A 299 29.48 0.82 4.95
N GLU A 300 28.85 0.36 3.88
CA GLU A 300 28.94 0.93 2.55
C GLU A 300 27.53 1.27 2.08
N GLU A 301 27.16 2.53 2.23
CA GLU A 301 25.89 3.04 1.73
C GLU A 301 26.09 3.56 0.32
N ASP A 302 25.43 2.94 -0.67
CA ASP A 302 25.39 3.43 -2.04
C ASP A 302 23.96 3.89 -2.36
N PRO A 303 23.74 5.17 -2.74
CA PRO A 303 22.43 5.68 -3.13
C PRO A 303 21.77 4.91 -4.28
N ILE A 304 22.57 4.26 -5.14
CA ILE A 304 22.12 3.55 -6.34
C ILE A 304 22.28 2.02 -6.17
N GLY A 305 23.37 1.58 -5.54
CA GLY A 305 23.74 0.17 -5.34
C GLY A 305 23.13 -0.52 -4.10
N GLY A 306 22.51 0.27 -3.23
CA GLY A 306 21.91 -0.16 -1.97
C GLY A 306 22.89 -0.15 -0.79
N ARG A 307 22.41 -0.61 0.37
CA ARG A 307 23.17 -0.65 1.62
C ARG A 307 23.88 -1.99 1.77
N THR A 308 25.21 -1.98 1.79
CA THR A 308 26.07 -3.16 1.96
C THR A 308 26.90 -3.03 3.24
N ALA A 309 27.07 -4.13 3.97
CA ALA A 309 27.87 -4.21 5.17
C ALA A 309 28.93 -5.30 4.99
N ASN A 310 30.19 -4.89 5.00
CA ASN A 310 31.35 -5.76 4.95
C ASN A 310 31.71 -6.19 6.38
N VAL A 311 31.56 -7.47 6.66
CA VAL A 311 31.72 -8.04 8.00
C VAL A 311 32.92 -8.98 8.01
N VAL A 312 33.88 -8.69 8.89
CA VAL A 312 35.05 -9.54 9.08
C VAL A 312 34.84 -10.42 10.31
N VAL A 313 35.04 -11.72 10.14
CA VAL A 313 34.90 -12.73 11.19
C VAL A 313 36.18 -13.56 11.32
N PRO A 314 36.43 -14.19 12.47
CA PRO A 314 37.49 -15.18 12.60
C PRO A 314 37.28 -16.34 11.61
N ASP A 315 38.34 -16.89 11.04
CA ASP A 315 38.24 -17.91 9.99
C ASP A 315 37.59 -19.21 10.47
N ASP A 316 37.78 -19.57 11.74
CA ASP A 316 37.11 -20.70 12.40
C ASP A 316 35.59 -20.51 12.50
N GLN A 317 35.13 -19.26 12.49
CA GLN A 317 33.72 -18.88 12.61
C GLN A 317 33.10 -18.43 11.28
N LEU A 318 33.87 -18.37 10.19
CA LEU A 318 33.38 -17.99 8.87
C LEU A 318 32.20 -18.86 8.42
N SER A 319 32.35 -20.18 8.56
CA SER A 319 31.30 -21.15 8.22
C SER A 319 30.05 -20.99 9.12
N LEU A 320 30.24 -20.64 10.39
CA LEU A 320 29.15 -20.41 11.34
C LEU A 320 28.39 -19.11 11.02
N ALA A 321 29.13 -18.06 10.67
CA ALA A 321 28.60 -16.74 10.31
C ALA A 321 27.76 -16.81 9.02
N ILE A 322 28.23 -17.53 8.01
CA ILE A 322 27.48 -17.79 6.77
C ILE A 322 26.27 -18.70 7.06
N GLY A 323 26.49 -19.77 7.82
CA GLY A 323 25.49 -20.78 8.14
C GLY A 323 25.23 -21.77 7.00
N ARG A 324 24.46 -22.83 7.28
CA ARG A 324 24.11 -23.85 6.28
C ARG A 324 23.39 -23.19 5.10
N SER A 325 23.91 -23.38 3.89
CA SER A 325 23.37 -22.76 2.66
C SER A 325 23.23 -21.23 2.72
N GLY A 326 24.06 -20.55 3.54
CA GLY A 326 24.00 -19.10 3.72
C GLY A 326 22.80 -18.62 4.56
N GLN A 327 22.11 -19.51 5.27
CA GLN A 327 20.89 -19.17 6.01
C GLN A 327 21.13 -18.09 7.08
N ASN A 328 22.22 -18.15 7.83
CA ASN A 328 22.47 -17.20 8.93
C ASN A 328 22.73 -15.79 8.38
N ALA A 329 23.56 -15.68 7.33
CA ALA A 329 23.80 -14.43 6.64
C ALA A 329 22.52 -13.86 6.00
N ARG A 330 21.71 -14.71 5.35
CA ARG A 330 20.46 -14.28 4.70
C ARG A 330 19.40 -13.80 5.68
N LEU A 331 19.23 -14.49 6.81
CA LEU A 331 18.33 -14.07 7.87
C LEU A 331 18.78 -12.74 8.49
N SER A 332 20.09 -12.58 8.72
CA SER A 332 20.67 -11.35 9.25
C SER A 332 20.49 -10.18 8.28
N ALA A 333 20.68 -10.41 6.98
CA ALA A 333 20.45 -9.42 5.93
C ALA A 333 18.99 -8.98 5.87
N LYS A 334 18.04 -9.94 5.92
CA LYS A 334 16.59 -9.64 6.00
C LYS A 334 16.22 -8.90 7.28
N LEU A 335 16.85 -9.22 8.41
CA LEU A 335 16.55 -8.63 9.72
C LEU A 335 17.00 -7.16 9.81
N THR A 336 18.18 -6.88 9.25
CA THR A 336 18.82 -5.56 9.30
C THR A 336 18.44 -4.67 8.13
N GLY A 337 18.04 -5.26 6.99
CA GLY A 337 17.81 -4.53 5.75
C GLY A 337 19.09 -4.16 4.99
N TRP A 338 20.24 -4.75 5.38
CA TRP A 338 21.55 -4.57 4.76
C TRP A 338 21.95 -5.82 3.99
N ARG A 339 22.62 -5.67 2.84
CA ARG A 339 23.35 -6.77 2.22
C ARG A 339 24.58 -7.05 3.09
N ILE A 340 24.78 -8.29 3.51
CA ILE A 340 25.88 -8.64 4.42
C ILE A 340 26.87 -9.52 3.67
N ASP A 341 28.07 -8.98 3.44
CA ASP A 341 29.19 -9.68 2.83
C ASP A 341 30.17 -10.08 3.93
N ILE A 342 30.37 -11.39 4.12
CA ILE A 342 31.16 -11.94 5.22
C ILE A 342 32.50 -12.42 4.69
N GLN A 343 33.59 -11.95 5.29
CA GLN A 343 34.96 -12.31 4.95
C GLN A 343 35.73 -12.83 6.16
N GLY A 344 36.65 -13.76 5.91
CA GLY A 344 37.59 -14.23 6.92
C GLY A 344 38.65 -13.18 7.24
N VAL A 345 39.16 -13.18 8.47
CA VAL A 345 40.20 -12.25 8.91
C VAL A 345 41.48 -12.40 8.10
N THR A 346 41.85 -13.62 7.70
CA THR A 346 43.05 -13.85 6.87
C THR A 346 42.92 -13.20 5.50
N GLU A 347 41.76 -13.37 4.86
CA GLU A 347 41.49 -12.80 3.55
C GLU A 347 41.46 -11.27 3.62
N ALA A 348 40.75 -10.72 4.61
CA ALA A 348 40.66 -9.28 4.83
C ALA A 348 42.02 -8.64 5.16
N ALA A 349 42.83 -9.28 6.01
CA ALA A 349 44.17 -8.79 6.35
C ALA A 349 45.12 -8.85 5.16
N THR A 350 45.07 -9.92 4.36
CA THR A 350 45.89 -10.06 3.15
C THR A 350 45.54 -8.98 2.12
N LEU A 351 44.24 -8.72 1.92
CA LEU A 351 43.76 -7.65 1.06
C LEU A 351 44.19 -6.28 1.56
N ALA A 352 44.10 -6.02 2.87
CA ALA A 352 44.55 -4.78 3.48
C ALA A 352 46.06 -4.56 3.28
N LEU A 353 46.90 -5.57 3.51
CA LEU A 353 48.35 -5.47 3.26
C LEU A 353 48.67 -5.20 1.79
N ARG A 354 47.94 -5.86 0.88
CA ARG A 354 48.11 -5.64 -0.56
C ARG A 354 47.77 -4.20 -0.95
N GLN A 355 46.64 -3.68 -0.48
CA GLN A 355 46.21 -2.31 -0.70
C GLN A 355 47.23 -1.29 -0.19
N VAL A 356 47.80 -1.51 0.99
CA VAL A 356 48.85 -0.65 1.56
C VAL A 356 50.14 -0.66 0.71
N ASN A 357 50.48 -1.81 0.13
CA ASN A 357 51.65 -1.92 -0.75
C ASN A 357 51.42 -1.29 -2.13
N GLU A 358 50.19 -1.35 -2.65
CA GLU A 358 49.82 -0.75 -3.94
C GLU A 358 49.68 0.78 -3.83
N ASP A 359 49.02 1.28 -2.78
CA ASP A 359 48.74 2.70 -2.57
C ASP A 359 49.62 3.30 -1.46
N SER A 360 50.69 4.00 -1.84
CA SER A 360 51.59 4.66 -0.88
C SER A 360 50.92 5.74 0.00
N ASN A 361 49.76 6.24 -0.41
CA ASN A 361 48.98 7.25 0.32
C ASN A 361 48.20 6.67 1.52
N VAL A 362 48.06 5.35 1.62
CA VAL A 362 47.38 4.69 2.75
C VAL A 362 48.26 4.73 4.01
N LEU A 363 49.60 4.65 3.85
CA LEU A 363 50.55 4.58 4.96
C LEU A 363 50.46 5.78 5.93
N PRO A 364 50.43 7.05 5.47
CA PRO A 364 50.22 8.18 6.37
C PRO A 364 48.86 8.16 7.07
N ALA A 365 47.82 7.67 6.40
CA ALA A 365 46.45 7.67 6.93
C ALA A 365 46.23 6.60 8.02
N LEU A 366 47.04 5.54 8.03
CA LEU A 366 46.97 4.46 9.01
C LEU A 366 47.36 4.88 10.44
N GLY A 367 48.16 5.94 10.58
CA GLY A 367 48.63 6.43 11.88
C GLY A 367 49.27 5.31 12.72
N PRO A 368 48.81 5.03 13.96
CA PRO A 368 49.38 3.98 14.82
C PRO A 368 49.27 2.57 14.23
N ALA A 369 48.32 2.32 13.31
CA ALA A 369 48.14 1.00 12.71
C ALA A 369 49.33 0.61 11.79
N ALA A 370 50.08 1.60 11.30
CA ALA A 370 51.24 1.36 10.46
C ALA A 370 52.34 0.56 11.18
N GLU A 371 52.49 0.72 12.49
CA GLU A 371 53.48 -0.01 13.31
C GLU A 371 53.17 -1.52 13.38
N LEU A 372 51.89 -1.89 13.22
CA LEU A 372 51.45 -3.27 13.29
C LEU A 372 51.58 -4.02 11.94
N LEU A 373 51.83 -3.32 10.83
CA LEU A 373 51.91 -3.94 9.50
C LEU A 373 52.96 -5.07 9.43
N PRO A 374 54.21 -4.91 9.93
CA PRO A 374 55.19 -5.98 9.90
C PRO A 374 54.78 -7.17 10.76
N SER A 375 54.14 -6.89 11.91
CA SER A 375 53.62 -7.93 12.81
C SER A 375 52.51 -8.73 12.12
N VAL A 376 51.52 -8.06 11.53
CA VAL A 376 50.43 -8.73 10.80
C VAL A 376 50.96 -9.56 9.62
N ALA A 377 51.93 -9.04 8.86
CA ALA A 377 52.56 -9.80 7.78
C ALA A 377 53.28 -11.08 8.30
N SER A 378 53.92 -11.00 9.48
CA SER A 378 54.56 -12.17 10.09
C SER A 378 53.53 -13.20 10.60
N ILE A 379 52.44 -12.73 11.20
CA ILE A 379 51.33 -13.56 11.69
C ILE A 379 50.72 -14.37 10.53
N LEU A 380 50.41 -13.71 9.40
CA LEU A 380 49.82 -14.37 8.24
C LEU A 380 50.75 -15.46 7.68
N ARG A 381 52.06 -15.18 7.57
CA ARG A 381 53.06 -16.17 7.11
C ARG A 381 53.18 -17.38 8.04
N GLN A 382 53.12 -17.14 9.36
CA GLN A 382 53.20 -18.22 10.34
C GLN A 382 51.95 -19.12 10.27
N HIS A 383 50.76 -18.52 10.22
CA HIS A 383 49.50 -19.27 10.18
C HIS A 383 49.26 -19.98 8.85
N GLU A 384 49.84 -19.50 7.75
CA GLU A 384 49.86 -20.22 6.47
C GLU A 384 50.59 -21.58 6.60
N GLN A 385 51.65 -21.65 7.43
CA GLN A 385 52.43 -22.87 7.65
C GLN A 385 51.80 -23.78 8.72
N GLU A 386 51.35 -23.20 9.84
CA GLU A 386 50.94 -23.96 11.02
C GLU A 386 49.44 -24.32 11.03
N ARG A 387 48.59 -23.58 10.30
CA ARG A 387 47.13 -23.75 10.26
C ARG A 387 46.45 -23.82 11.64
N MET A 388 47.01 -23.12 12.62
CA MET A 388 46.42 -23.00 13.96
C MET A 388 45.38 -21.87 14.02
N PRO A 389 44.41 -21.92 14.95
CA PRO A 389 43.51 -20.80 15.22
C PRO A 389 44.30 -19.57 15.70
N TYR A 390 43.87 -18.38 15.29
CA TYR A 390 44.49 -17.13 15.73
C TYR A 390 44.29 -16.87 17.22
N SER A 391 45.32 -16.31 17.85
CA SER A 391 45.24 -15.80 19.22
C SER A 391 44.39 -14.52 19.30
N SER A 392 43.88 -14.21 20.49
CA SER A 392 43.08 -12.99 20.69
C SER A 392 43.87 -11.70 20.45
N GLU A 393 45.20 -11.73 20.64
CA GLU A 393 46.07 -10.57 20.39
C GLU A 393 46.34 -10.40 18.89
N GLU A 394 46.61 -11.49 18.17
CA GLU A 394 46.74 -11.48 16.71
C GLU A 394 45.48 -10.96 16.03
N LEU A 395 44.30 -11.41 16.46
CA LEU A 395 43.01 -10.94 15.95
C LEU A 395 42.79 -9.44 16.20
N ARG A 396 43.27 -8.89 17.33
CA ARG A 396 43.19 -7.45 17.59
C ARG A 396 44.12 -6.67 16.67
N SER A 397 45.36 -7.12 16.49
CA SER A 397 46.33 -6.48 15.59
C SER A 397 45.84 -6.47 14.14
N MET A 398 45.33 -7.61 13.65
CA MET A 398 44.76 -7.71 12.31
C MET A 398 43.53 -6.82 12.16
N ARG A 399 42.60 -6.85 13.13
CA ARG A 399 41.42 -5.97 13.12
C ARG A 399 41.81 -4.50 13.02
N TYR A 400 42.79 -4.05 13.81
CA TYR A 400 43.18 -2.64 13.83
C TYR A 400 43.74 -2.17 12.48
N VAL A 401 44.58 -3.01 11.84
CA VAL A 401 45.08 -2.74 10.49
C VAL A 401 43.94 -2.73 9.46
N ILE A 402 43.06 -3.75 9.48
CA ILE A 402 41.93 -3.86 8.56
C ILE A 402 41.02 -2.63 8.67
N GLU A 403 40.62 -2.26 9.89
CA GLU A 403 39.77 -1.09 10.13
C GLU A 403 40.45 0.22 9.67
N GLY A 404 41.76 0.35 9.89
CA GLY A 404 42.52 1.52 9.44
C GLY A 404 42.49 1.67 7.92
N VAL A 405 42.81 0.60 7.19
CA VAL A 405 42.79 0.59 5.71
C VAL A 405 41.38 0.85 5.19
N GLN A 406 40.38 0.17 5.74
CA GLN A 406 39.00 0.34 5.29
C GLN A 406 38.44 1.75 5.58
N LYS A 407 38.78 2.35 6.73
CA LYS A 407 38.41 3.74 7.04
C LYS A 407 38.98 4.72 6.03
N TYR A 408 40.21 4.52 5.59
CA TYR A 408 40.83 5.34 4.54
C TYR A 408 40.09 5.24 3.20
N TYR A 409 39.81 4.03 2.70
CA TYR A 409 39.07 3.91 1.43
C TYR A 409 37.62 4.37 1.53
N THR A 410 37.00 4.23 2.71
CA THR A 410 35.65 4.73 2.95
C THR A 410 35.63 6.26 3.00
N SER A 411 36.65 6.90 3.60
CA SER A 411 36.73 8.37 3.61
C SER A 411 36.96 8.94 2.22
N ILE A 412 37.78 8.30 1.38
CA ILE A 412 37.95 8.69 -0.02
C ILE A 412 36.65 8.59 -0.79
N ARG A 413 35.98 7.43 -0.73
CA ARG A 413 34.71 7.23 -1.43
C ARG A 413 33.65 8.20 -0.95
N ASN A 414 33.55 8.45 0.35
CA ASN A 414 32.58 9.39 0.90
C ASN A 414 32.90 10.83 0.52
N ALA A 415 34.17 11.22 0.44
CA ALA A 415 34.58 12.55 -0.02
C ALA A 415 34.27 12.75 -1.51
N GLU A 416 34.55 11.75 -2.34
CA GLU A 416 34.21 11.77 -3.77
C GLU A 416 32.69 11.85 -3.98
N ARG A 417 31.92 11.07 -3.22
CA ARG A 417 30.45 11.12 -3.22
C ARG A 417 29.91 12.47 -2.76
N ALA A 418 30.44 13.04 -1.68
CA ALA A 418 30.02 14.35 -1.19
C ALA A 418 30.25 15.44 -2.24
N ARG A 419 31.34 15.34 -3.03
CA ARG A 419 31.59 16.26 -4.14
C ARG A 419 30.55 16.11 -5.26
N LEU A 420 30.24 14.88 -5.68
CA LEU A 420 29.24 14.62 -6.72
C LEU A 420 27.85 15.08 -6.29
N MET A 421 27.45 14.80 -5.05
CA MET A 421 26.15 15.25 -4.51
C MET A 421 26.07 16.78 -4.44
N ALA A 422 27.13 17.45 -3.99
CA ALA A 422 27.17 18.91 -3.97
C ALA A 422 27.08 19.51 -5.38
N GLU A 423 27.69 18.87 -6.39
CA GLU A 423 27.56 19.27 -7.79
C GLU A 423 26.12 19.11 -8.29
N GLU A 424 25.46 17.97 -8.03
CA GLU A 424 24.06 17.73 -8.38
C GLU A 424 23.09 18.69 -7.68
N GLU A 425 23.30 18.94 -6.39
CA GLU A 425 22.51 19.90 -5.60
C GLU A 425 22.70 21.32 -6.14
N SER A 426 23.92 21.73 -6.46
CA SER A 426 24.18 23.05 -7.05
C SER A 426 23.52 23.21 -8.42
N ARG A 427 23.53 22.15 -9.24
CA ARG A 427 22.85 22.11 -10.54
C ARG A 427 21.35 22.22 -10.36
N ARG A 428 20.77 21.49 -9.40
CA ARG A 428 19.34 21.54 -9.13
C ARG A 428 18.92 22.92 -8.59
N ALA A 429 19.69 23.48 -7.67
CA ALA A 429 19.46 24.82 -7.13
C ALA A 429 19.57 25.88 -8.23
N ALA A 430 20.50 25.75 -9.18
CA ALA A 430 20.61 26.67 -10.31
C ALA A 430 19.37 26.59 -11.25
N ILE A 431 18.83 25.39 -11.48
CA ILE A 431 17.60 25.21 -12.26
C ILE A 431 16.41 25.82 -11.51
N GLU A 432 16.26 25.53 -10.21
CA GLU A 432 15.18 26.07 -9.39
C GLU A 432 15.27 27.60 -9.26
N ALA A 433 16.48 28.16 -9.16
CA ALA A 433 16.70 29.60 -9.15
C ALA A 433 16.36 30.24 -10.50
N ALA A 434 16.77 29.65 -11.63
CA ALA A 434 16.41 30.14 -12.95
C ALA A 434 14.89 30.09 -13.19
N ASP A 435 14.22 29.03 -12.71
CA ASP A 435 12.76 28.93 -12.77
C ASP A 435 12.08 29.98 -11.86
N ALA A 436 12.64 30.26 -10.69
CA ALA A 436 12.15 31.30 -9.79
C ALA A 436 12.33 32.71 -10.37
N GLU A 437 13.50 33.01 -10.94
CA GLU A 437 13.78 34.26 -11.67
C GLU A 437 12.81 34.42 -12.84
N ARG A 438 12.57 33.36 -13.61
CA ARG A 438 11.59 33.37 -14.70
C ARG A 438 10.18 33.66 -14.20
N ARG A 439 9.75 33.05 -13.09
CA ARG A 439 8.43 33.30 -12.50
C ARG A 439 8.31 34.73 -11.97
N ALA A 440 9.34 35.24 -11.29
CA ALA A 440 9.38 36.61 -10.81
C ALA A 440 9.35 37.61 -11.97
N ALA A 441 10.03 37.33 -13.08
CA ALA A 441 9.96 38.13 -14.29
C ALA A 441 8.54 38.15 -14.88
N ILE A 442 7.84 37.00 -14.93
CA ILE A 442 6.44 36.91 -15.37
C ILE A 442 5.51 37.70 -14.43
N GLU A 443 5.72 37.64 -13.12
CA GLU A 443 4.91 38.36 -12.14
C GLU A 443 5.15 39.88 -12.20
N ALA A 444 6.40 40.34 -12.36
CA ALA A 444 6.74 41.74 -12.58
C ALA A 444 6.22 42.26 -13.93
N ALA A 445 6.23 41.42 -14.96
CA ALA A 445 5.59 41.70 -16.24
C ALA A 445 4.06 41.91 -16.06
N ARG A 446 3.40 41.05 -15.29
CA ARG A 446 1.96 41.17 -14.97
C ARG A 446 1.61 42.41 -14.18
N SER A 447 2.41 42.80 -13.20
CA SER A 447 2.15 44.02 -12.39
C SER A 447 2.26 45.32 -13.19
N ARG A 448 3.01 45.31 -14.30
CA ARG A 448 3.13 46.45 -15.22
C ARG A 448 1.91 46.61 -16.15
N ILE A 449 1.06 45.59 -16.26
CA ILE A 449 -0.13 45.62 -17.12
C ILE A 449 -1.30 46.23 -16.35
N PRO A 450 -1.89 47.34 -16.82
CA PRO A 450 -3.06 47.94 -16.16
C PRO A 450 -4.25 46.95 -16.12
N PRO A 451 -5.04 46.91 -15.03
CA PRO A 451 -6.17 45.98 -14.89
C PRO A 451 -7.25 46.18 -15.99
N LEU A 452 -7.38 47.41 -16.50
CA LEU A 452 -8.26 47.75 -17.62
C LEU A 452 -7.94 46.98 -18.91
N ALA A 453 -6.69 46.52 -19.09
CA ALA A 453 -6.31 45.76 -20.28
C ALA A 453 -6.97 44.37 -20.33
N TYR A 454 -7.31 43.78 -19.18
CA TYR A 454 -7.99 42.48 -19.12
C TYR A 454 -9.48 42.56 -19.43
N GLU A 455 -10.08 43.76 -19.37
CA GLU A 455 -11.50 43.98 -19.63
C GLU A 455 -11.80 44.22 -21.12
N ILE A 456 -10.79 44.56 -21.92
CA ILE A 456 -10.94 44.86 -23.35
C ILE A 456 -10.86 43.55 -24.16
N PRO A 457 -11.95 43.13 -24.84
CA PRO A 457 -11.91 41.99 -25.75
C PRO A 457 -11.08 42.28 -27.00
N LEU A 458 -10.32 41.29 -27.49
CA LEU A 458 -9.46 41.47 -28.67
C LEU A 458 -10.21 41.86 -29.95
N ALA A 459 -11.51 41.57 -30.02
CA ALA A 459 -12.39 41.95 -31.12
C ALA A 459 -12.57 43.47 -31.28
N GLU A 460 -12.44 44.24 -30.20
CA GLU A 460 -12.63 45.69 -30.19
C GLU A 460 -11.33 46.45 -30.51
N PHE A 461 -10.20 45.74 -30.58
CA PHE A 461 -8.85 46.31 -30.66
C PHE A 461 -8.38 46.64 -32.09
N GLY A 462 -9.21 46.38 -33.10
CA GLY A 462 -8.92 46.76 -34.49
C GLY A 462 -7.79 45.97 -35.17
N LEU A 463 -7.46 44.77 -34.69
CA LEU A 463 -6.49 43.88 -35.33
C LEU A 463 -7.02 43.33 -36.66
N SER A 464 -6.14 43.02 -37.60
CA SER A 464 -6.55 42.34 -38.83
C SER A 464 -7.17 40.97 -38.53
N THR A 465 -8.17 40.58 -39.33
CA THR A 465 -8.90 39.30 -39.19
C THR A 465 -7.97 38.08 -39.19
N ARG A 466 -6.82 38.20 -39.87
CA ARG A 466 -5.77 37.18 -39.87
C ARG A 466 -5.10 37.07 -38.51
N VAL A 467 -4.60 38.18 -37.96
CA VAL A 467 -3.89 38.19 -36.66
C VAL A 467 -4.82 37.81 -35.52
N LEU A 468 -6.04 38.36 -35.52
CA LEU A 468 -7.08 38.03 -34.54
C LEU A 468 -7.41 36.53 -34.55
N GLY A 469 -7.59 35.93 -35.73
CA GLY A 469 -7.81 34.49 -35.84
C GLY A 469 -6.62 33.61 -35.44
N HIS A 470 -5.39 34.13 -35.41
CA HIS A 470 -4.23 33.42 -34.85
C HIS A 470 -4.20 33.51 -33.32
N LEU A 471 -4.55 34.67 -32.75
CA LEU A 471 -4.58 34.89 -31.30
C LEU A 471 -5.76 34.17 -30.62
N GLU A 472 -6.94 34.13 -31.25
CA GLU A 472 -8.09 33.37 -30.76
C GLU A 472 -7.84 31.86 -30.75
N ARG A 473 -7.13 31.33 -31.77
CA ARG A 473 -6.69 29.92 -31.80
C ARG A 473 -5.72 29.60 -30.67
N ALA A 474 -4.93 30.57 -30.24
CA ALA A 474 -4.07 30.49 -29.06
C ALA A 474 -4.83 30.69 -27.73
N LYS A 475 -6.17 30.80 -27.76
CA LYS A 475 -7.06 31.03 -26.61
C LYS A 475 -6.79 32.34 -25.85
N LEU A 476 -6.23 33.34 -26.51
CA LEU A 476 -6.09 34.69 -25.97
C LEU A 476 -7.38 35.43 -26.28
N ALA A 477 -8.15 35.78 -25.24
CA ALA A 477 -9.46 36.42 -25.38
C ALA A 477 -9.41 37.94 -25.13
N THR A 478 -8.44 38.39 -24.34
CA THR A 478 -8.36 39.76 -23.83
C THR A 478 -7.02 40.41 -24.18
N VAL A 479 -7.00 41.74 -24.28
CA VAL A 479 -5.77 42.49 -24.58
C VAL A 479 -4.71 42.27 -23.50
N GLY A 480 -5.11 42.16 -22.23
CA GLY A 480 -4.24 41.82 -21.10
C GLY A 480 -3.51 40.48 -21.28
N SER A 481 -4.19 39.45 -21.80
CA SER A 481 -3.57 38.14 -22.08
C SER A 481 -2.49 38.21 -23.19
N VAL A 482 -2.67 39.12 -24.16
CA VAL A 482 -1.67 39.37 -25.22
C VAL A 482 -0.51 40.21 -24.70
N MET A 483 -0.79 41.18 -23.80
CA MET A 483 0.24 41.97 -23.13
C MET A 483 1.10 41.13 -22.19
N GLU A 484 0.54 40.12 -21.51
CA GLU A 484 1.30 39.15 -20.71
C GLU A 484 2.34 38.41 -21.55
N LEU A 485 1.92 37.90 -22.72
CA LEU A 485 2.80 37.19 -23.65
C LEU A 485 3.85 38.09 -24.30
N LEU A 486 3.58 39.39 -24.49
CA LEU A 486 4.58 40.37 -24.91
C LEU A 486 5.59 40.68 -23.80
N ALA A 487 5.14 40.68 -22.55
CA ALA A 487 5.98 41.01 -21.41
C ALA A 487 6.94 39.86 -21.02
N GLU A 488 6.61 38.61 -21.40
CA GLU A 488 7.55 37.48 -21.41
C GLU A 488 8.66 37.61 -22.48
N GLY A 489 8.55 38.61 -23.36
CA GLY A 489 9.45 38.88 -24.48
C GLY A 489 8.82 38.57 -25.83
N ASP A 490 9.34 39.18 -26.90
CA ASP A 490 8.82 39.04 -28.28
C ASP A 490 8.75 37.58 -28.76
N GLU A 491 9.55 36.69 -28.17
CA GLU A 491 9.55 35.26 -28.46
C GLU A 491 8.27 34.54 -28.01
N GLY A 492 7.55 35.04 -27.00
CA GLY A 492 6.30 34.43 -26.51
C GLY A 492 5.22 34.41 -27.58
N LEU A 493 5.05 35.52 -28.31
CA LEU A 493 4.10 35.63 -29.43
C LEU A 493 4.58 34.95 -30.70
N LEU A 494 5.89 34.92 -30.96
CA LEU A 494 6.44 34.26 -32.16
C LEU A 494 6.38 32.73 -32.08
N LYS A 495 6.21 32.16 -30.89
CA LYS A 495 5.94 30.72 -30.69
C LYS A 495 4.53 30.31 -31.10
N LEU A 496 3.60 31.25 -31.30
CA LEU A 496 2.24 30.96 -31.71
C LEU A 496 2.17 30.67 -33.21
N ASP A 497 1.48 29.59 -33.57
CA ASP A 497 1.38 29.10 -34.94
C ASP A 497 0.77 30.14 -35.91
N GLY A 498 1.63 30.65 -36.80
CA GLY A 498 1.27 31.59 -37.86
C GLY A 498 1.36 33.08 -37.47
N VAL A 499 1.90 33.39 -36.29
CA VAL A 499 2.29 34.75 -35.90
C VAL A 499 3.72 35.01 -36.39
N GLY A 500 3.84 35.81 -37.47
CA GLY A 500 5.14 36.22 -38.00
C GLY A 500 5.60 37.58 -37.45
N PRO A 501 6.80 38.06 -37.82
CA PRO A 501 7.32 39.36 -37.38
C PRO A 501 6.43 40.54 -37.82
N LYS A 502 5.68 40.39 -38.92
CA LYS A 502 4.69 41.37 -39.38
C LYS A 502 3.46 41.44 -38.47
N SER A 503 2.97 40.28 -38.02
CA SER A 503 1.84 40.19 -37.08
C SER A 503 2.24 40.74 -35.71
N LEU A 504 3.47 40.47 -35.26
CA LEU A 504 4.01 41.01 -34.01
C LEU A 504 4.15 42.54 -34.05
N ALA A 505 4.62 43.09 -35.17
CA ALA A 505 4.68 44.55 -35.37
C ALA A 505 3.29 45.19 -35.37
N GLU A 506 2.29 44.54 -35.98
CA GLU A 506 0.90 44.99 -35.99
C GLU A 506 0.31 45.01 -34.56
N VAL A 507 0.50 43.93 -33.79
CA VAL A 507 0.04 43.84 -32.40
C VAL A 507 0.71 44.92 -31.54
N LYS A 508 2.02 45.13 -31.68
CA LYS A 508 2.74 46.19 -30.96
C LYS A 508 2.24 47.59 -31.32
N GLN A 509 2.01 47.86 -32.60
CA GLN A 509 1.48 49.15 -33.06
C GLN A 509 0.07 49.42 -32.51
N CYS A 510 -0.79 48.41 -32.47
CA CYS A 510 -2.12 48.55 -31.88
C CYS A 510 -2.08 48.77 -30.36
N ILE A 511 -1.15 48.13 -29.66
CA ILE A 511 -0.92 48.33 -28.21
C ILE A 511 -0.35 49.71 -27.91
N GLU A 512 0.59 50.20 -28.72
CA GLU A 512 1.15 51.55 -28.58
C GLU A 512 0.12 52.64 -28.93
N ALA A 513 -0.79 52.37 -29.86
CA ALA A 513 -1.90 53.26 -30.20
C ALA A 513 -2.98 53.32 -29.10
N LEU A 514 -3.10 52.27 -28.29
CA LEU A 514 -3.93 52.28 -27.09
C LEU A 514 -3.15 53.04 -26.00
N ALA A 515 -3.27 54.36 -25.99
CA ALA A 515 -2.71 55.22 -24.95
C ALA A 515 -3.41 54.97 -23.60
N LEU A 516 -3.14 53.82 -23.00
CA LEU A 516 -3.47 53.49 -21.62
C LEU A 516 -2.59 54.37 -20.72
N PRO A 517 -3.13 54.94 -19.63
CA PRO A 517 -2.31 55.71 -18.71
C PRO A 517 -1.19 54.82 -18.18
N GLU A 518 0.06 55.28 -18.34
CA GLU A 518 1.21 54.66 -17.68
C GLU A 518 0.92 54.63 -16.18
N VAL A 519 1.05 53.46 -15.55
CA VAL A 519 1.13 53.40 -14.10
C VAL A 519 2.37 54.20 -13.74
N GLU A 520 2.21 55.35 -13.06
CA GLU A 520 3.34 56.12 -12.54
C GLU A 520 4.31 55.17 -11.86
N GLU A 521 5.58 55.21 -12.26
CA GLU A 521 6.65 54.59 -11.48
C GLU A 521 6.52 55.13 -10.06
N VAL A 522 6.14 54.28 -9.11
CA VAL A 522 6.44 54.55 -7.72
C VAL A 522 7.96 54.44 -7.62
N VAL A 523 8.62 55.58 -7.82
CA VAL A 523 10.01 55.80 -7.46
C VAL A 523 10.17 55.23 -6.04
N PRO A 524 11.08 54.28 -5.80
CA PRO A 524 11.41 53.93 -4.42
C PRO A 524 11.88 55.23 -3.78
N ALA A 525 11.25 55.62 -2.67
CA ALA A 525 11.69 56.77 -1.91
C ALA A 525 13.21 56.67 -1.72
N GLU A 526 13.93 57.60 -2.36
CA GLU A 526 15.33 57.84 -2.05
C GLU A 526 15.38 58.17 -0.56
N GLU A 527 15.95 57.25 0.22
CA GLU A 527 16.44 57.57 1.55
C GLU A 527 17.48 58.67 1.39
N GLU A 528 17.25 59.80 2.06
CA GLU A 528 18.25 60.86 2.19
C GLU A 528 19.49 60.28 2.88
N GLU A 529 20.57 60.09 2.13
CA GLU A 529 21.92 60.00 2.67
C GLU A 529 22.33 61.37 3.23
N GLU A 530 22.25 61.54 4.55
CA GLU A 530 23.14 62.46 5.25
C GLU A 530 24.55 61.85 5.28
N ILE A 531 25.46 62.40 4.48
CA ILE A 531 26.89 62.11 4.57
C ILE A 531 27.57 63.24 5.35
N ALA A 532 28.02 62.94 6.57
CA ALA A 532 29.14 63.65 7.20
C ALA A 532 30.00 62.64 7.97
N ALA A 533 31.17 62.37 7.41
CA ALA A 533 32.23 61.56 7.99
C ALA A 533 32.81 62.20 9.26
N GLU A 534 33.14 61.38 10.28
CA GLU A 534 34.53 61.16 10.76
C GLU A 534 34.56 60.40 12.11
N VAL A 535 35.37 59.32 12.13
CA VAL A 535 36.44 59.07 13.12
C VAL A 535 36.09 58.44 14.50
N VAL A 536 36.58 57.19 14.62
CA VAL A 536 37.34 56.60 15.75
C VAL A 536 36.64 55.63 16.73
N VAL A 537 37.38 54.52 16.88
CA VAL A 537 37.28 53.37 17.77
C VAL A 537 37.65 53.77 19.22
N GLU A 538 37.13 53.00 20.19
CA GLU A 538 37.51 52.93 21.61
C GLU A 538 37.03 54.07 22.54
N ALA A 539 36.11 53.76 23.47
CA ALA A 539 36.46 53.24 24.80
C ALA A 539 35.25 53.25 25.77
N GLU A 540 35.24 52.20 26.58
CA GLU A 540 34.84 52.17 28.00
C GLU A 540 33.38 52.38 28.45
N ALA A 541 32.92 51.28 29.09
CA ALA A 541 32.47 51.22 30.48
C ALA A 541 30.98 51.46 30.80
N VAL A 542 30.35 50.32 31.06
CA VAL A 542 29.23 50.05 31.97
C VAL A 542 29.39 50.83 33.29
N PRO A 543 28.30 51.34 33.89
CA PRO A 543 27.73 50.65 35.06
C PRO A 543 26.20 50.48 34.91
N SER A 544 25.67 49.29 35.19
CA SER A 544 25.21 48.84 36.51
C SER A 544 23.98 49.62 37.00
N THR A 545 22.81 48.99 36.99
CA THR A 545 22.25 48.34 38.19
C THR A 545 20.92 47.63 37.84
N GLU A 546 20.90 46.32 38.08
CA GLU A 546 19.74 45.48 38.43
C GLU A 546 18.95 46.07 39.65
N PRO A 547 17.86 45.46 40.19
CA PRO A 547 17.20 44.20 39.82
C PRO A 547 15.64 44.20 39.80
N ALA A 548 15.08 43.23 39.08
CA ALA A 548 14.09 42.22 39.51
C ALA A 548 12.73 42.66 40.16
N PRO A 549 11.87 41.71 40.56
CA PRO A 549 11.05 40.87 39.70
C PRO A 549 9.58 40.86 40.20
N GLU A 550 8.85 39.78 39.88
CA GLU A 550 7.53 39.39 40.41
C GLU A 550 6.32 39.89 39.61
N ALA A 551 5.23 39.14 39.46
CA ALA A 551 4.89 37.72 39.58
C ALA A 551 3.35 37.72 39.42
N VAL A 552 2.78 36.56 39.05
CA VAL A 552 1.38 36.11 39.31
C VAL A 552 0.24 37.01 38.76
N GLU A 553 -0.95 36.57 38.40
CA GLU A 553 -1.74 35.33 38.42
C GLU A 553 -2.89 35.65 37.44
N ALA A 554 -3.22 34.79 36.46
CA ALA A 554 -4.25 33.75 36.52
C ALA A 554 -5.71 34.26 36.47
N VAL A 555 -6.60 33.34 36.03
CA VAL A 555 -8.06 33.28 36.31
C VAL A 555 -8.91 34.11 35.31
N GLU A 556 -9.93 33.65 34.57
CA GLU A 556 -10.74 32.42 34.49
C GLU A 556 -11.69 32.52 33.25
N GLU A 557 -12.28 31.37 32.86
CA GLU A 557 -13.66 31.13 32.37
C GLU A 557 -14.31 32.03 31.28
N ALA A 558 -15.18 31.59 30.37
CA ALA A 558 -15.75 30.31 29.98
C ALA A 558 -16.77 30.58 28.83
N VAL A 559 -17.32 29.50 28.27
CA VAL A 559 -18.64 29.38 27.60
C VAL A 559 -18.73 29.64 26.07
N ALA A 560 -18.72 28.50 25.36
CA ALA A 560 -19.66 27.98 24.36
C ALA A 560 -20.57 28.93 23.53
N VAL A 561 -20.70 28.64 22.23
CA VAL A 561 -21.90 28.03 21.58
C VAL A 561 -21.71 28.02 20.05
N GLU A 562 -22.07 26.88 19.41
CA GLU A 562 -22.14 26.65 17.96
C GLU A 562 -23.14 27.58 17.23
N PRO A 563 -23.15 27.60 15.88
CA PRO A 563 -24.27 26.90 15.25
C PRO A 563 -23.93 26.12 13.95
N ALA A 564 -24.81 25.16 13.68
CA ALA A 564 -24.87 24.23 12.55
C ALA A 564 -25.70 24.81 11.34
N PRO A 565 -25.78 24.09 10.20
CA PRO A 565 -25.91 24.63 8.83
C PRO A 565 -27.29 24.39 8.15
N GLU A 566 -27.48 24.94 6.94
CA GLU A 566 -28.45 24.51 5.91
C GLU A 566 -27.92 24.83 4.47
N PRO A 567 -28.62 24.50 3.35
CA PRO A 567 -28.42 23.26 2.58
C PRO A 567 -28.21 23.52 1.07
N VAL A 568 -27.92 22.48 0.27
CA VAL A 568 -28.09 22.56 -1.20
C VAL A 568 -28.50 21.22 -1.81
N GLU A 569 -29.50 21.32 -2.70
CA GLU A 569 -30.24 20.25 -3.38
C GLU A 569 -29.51 19.64 -4.59
N ALA A 570 -30.10 18.54 -5.05
CA ALA A 570 -29.68 17.56 -6.05
C ALA A 570 -29.57 18.05 -7.50
N LEU A 571 -28.75 17.36 -8.29
CA LEU A 571 -28.97 17.09 -9.71
C LEU A 571 -28.56 15.63 -10.03
N ILE A 572 -29.41 14.99 -10.82
CA ILE A 572 -29.33 13.63 -11.37
C ILE A 572 -28.59 13.70 -12.71
N GLU A 573 -27.74 12.73 -13.02
CA GLU A 573 -27.52 12.28 -14.41
C GLU A 573 -27.16 10.79 -14.42
N GLU A 574 -27.88 10.05 -15.26
CA GLU A 574 -27.74 8.63 -15.55
C GLU A 574 -26.56 8.41 -16.51
N GLU A 575 -25.80 7.31 -16.36
CA GLU A 575 -24.95 6.83 -17.44
C GLU A 575 -24.98 5.30 -17.54
N GLU A 576 -25.06 4.85 -18.79
CA GLU A 576 -25.57 3.58 -19.26
C GLU A 576 -24.60 2.41 -19.06
N ALA A 577 -25.18 1.21 -18.88
CA ALA A 577 -24.47 -0.06 -18.84
C ALA A 577 -24.27 -0.63 -20.25
N GLU A 578 -23.03 -0.94 -20.64
CA GLU A 578 -22.73 -1.72 -21.84
C GLU A 578 -22.88 -3.24 -21.61
N PRO A 579 -23.41 -4.01 -22.58
CA PRO A 579 -23.69 -5.43 -22.41
C PRO A 579 -22.50 -6.35 -22.71
N THR A 580 -22.37 -7.38 -21.87
CA THR A 580 -21.47 -8.52 -22.04
C THR A 580 -21.87 -9.39 -23.23
N LEU A 581 -20.96 -9.57 -24.19
CA LEU A 581 -21.05 -10.57 -25.26
C LEU A 581 -20.64 -11.96 -24.74
N THR A 582 -21.61 -12.85 -24.63
CA THR A 582 -21.44 -14.30 -24.48
C THR A 582 -21.20 -14.94 -25.85
N VAL A 583 -20.11 -15.70 -26.00
CA VAL A 583 -19.89 -16.61 -27.14
C VAL A 583 -19.90 -18.02 -26.59
N GLU A 584 -20.94 -18.77 -26.95
CA GLU A 584 -21.03 -20.21 -26.81
C GLU A 584 -20.20 -20.90 -27.90
N VAL A 585 -19.44 -21.94 -27.53
CA VAL A 585 -18.95 -22.95 -28.48
C VAL A 585 -19.26 -24.33 -27.90
N PRO A 586 -19.79 -25.29 -28.70
CA PRO A 586 -20.41 -26.50 -28.19
C PRO A 586 -19.43 -27.64 -27.92
N GLU A 587 -19.86 -28.51 -27.02
CA GLU A 587 -19.26 -29.76 -26.60
C GLU A 587 -19.71 -30.92 -27.52
N HIS A 588 -18.78 -31.66 -28.14
CA HIS A 588 -18.89 -33.13 -28.36
C HIS A 588 -17.64 -33.71 -29.05
N LEU A 589 -16.95 -34.64 -28.38
CA LEU A 589 -16.80 -36.07 -28.74
C LEU A 589 -15.59 -36.71 -28.03
N LEU A 590 -15.86 -37.91 -27.54
CA LEU A 590 -15.01 -38.80 -26.74
C LEU A 590 -13.98 -39.58 -27.58
N GLU A 591 -13.07 -40.19 -26.81
CA GLU A 591 -12.33 -41.45 -27.05
C GLU A 591 -10.88 -41.43 -27.60
N GLU A 592 -10.00 -41.88 -26.69
CA GLU A 592 -8.93 -42.88 -26.83
C GLU A 592 -7.80 -42.68 -27.86
N ALA A 593 -6.57 -42.56 -27.34
CA ALA A 593 -5.47 -43.50 -27.65
C ALA A 593 -4.25 -43.24 -26.74
N GLU A 594 -3.82 -44.31 -26.07
CA GLU A 594 -2.47 -44.48 -25.52
C GLU A 594 -1.45 -44.45 -26.68
N GLU A 595 -0.27 -43.85 -26.47
CA GLU A 595 1.00 -44.39 -26.98
C GLU A 595 2.21 -43.62 -26.42
N ASP A 596 3.05 -44.36 -25.70
CA ASP A 596 4.43 -44.03 -25.34
C ASP A 596 5.28 -43.76 -26.60
N TRP A 597 6.20 -42.79 -26.53
CA TRP A 597 7.53 -42.96 -27.13
C TRP A 597 8.57 -41.99 -26.57
N GLU A 598 9.80 -42.49 -26.65
CA GLU A 598 10.99 -42.13 -25.92
C GLU A 598 11.71 -40.86 -26.39
N VAL A 599 12.54 -40.37 -25.47
CA VAL A 599 13.59 -39.35 -25.63
C VAL A 599 14.69 -39.81 -26.59
N LYS A 600 15.17 -38.92 -27.47
CA LYS A 600 16.62 -38.67 -27.71
C LYS A 600 16.89 -37.32 -28.40
N PRO A 601 18.11 -36.76 -28.25
CA PRO A 601 18.37 -35.33 -28.32
C PRO A 601 18.97 -34.90 -29.66
N GLU A 602 18.79 -33.63 -30.02
CA GLU A 602 19.60 -33.00 -31.07
C GLU A 602 19.89 -31.54 -30.71
N GLU A 603 21.18 -31.25 -30.53
CA GLU A 603 21.75 -29.92 -30.49
C GLU A 603 21.73 -29.34 -31.91
N GLU A 604 21.15 -28.15 -32.11
CA GLU A 604 21.82 -27.13 -32.93
C GLU A 604 21.27 -25.70 -32.74
N ARG A 605 22.24 -24.83 -32.45
CA ARG A 605 22.25 -23.38 -32.31
C ARG A 605 21.26 -22.60 -33.21
N LYS A 606 20.36 -21.83 -32.58
CA LYS A 606 19.92 -20.51 -33.09
C LYS A 606 19.94 -19.47 -31.95
N ARG A 607 20.75 -18.43 -32.17
CA ARG A 607 20.87 -17.23 -31.31
C ARG A 607 19.50 -16.54 -31.15
N SER A 608 18.98 -16.45 -29.94
CA SER A 608 17.86 -15.56 -29.60
C SER A 608 18.34 -14.45 -28.65
N ARG A 609 17.97 -13.20 -28.98
CA ARG A 609 18.29 -11.99 -28.22
C ARG A 609 17.57 -12.04 -26.86
N ASN A 610 18.33 -12.17 -25.77
CA ASN A 610 17.80 -12.05 -24.40
C ASN A 610 17.31 -10.62 -24.14
N LEU A 611 16.00 -10.39 -24.17
CA LEU A 611 15.39 -9.22 -23.52
C LEU A 611 15.44 -9.42 -22.00
N ARG A 612 16.21 -8.58 -21.30
CA ARG A 612 16.30 -8.58 -19.83
C ARG A 612 14.93 -8.26 -19.23
N ARG A 613 14.32 -9.22 -18.54
CA ARG A 613 13.17 -9.03 -17.64
C ARG A 613 13.69 -8.59 -16.28
N GLN A 614 13.14 -7.52 -15.71
CA GLN A 614 13.48 -7.10 -14.35
C GLN A 614 12.50 -7.78 -13.41
N LEU A 615 13.04 -8.61 -12.51
CA LEU A 615 12.29 -9.23 -11.43
C LEU A 615 12.21 -8.19 -10.32
N VAL A 616 11.00 -7.74 -9.98
CA VAL A 616 10.76 -6.80 -8.89
C VAL A 616 10.03 -7.58 -7.79
N TYR A 617 10.56 -7.48 -6.58
CA TYR A 617 9.95 -8.04 -5.38
C TYR A 617 8.84 -7.08 -4.93
N ASP A 618 7.65 -7.61 -4.75
CA ASP A 618 6.50 -6.87 -4.25
C ASP A 618 6.33 -7.16 -2.76
N GLU A 619 6.39 -6.12 -1.92
CA GLU A 619 6.42 -6.24 -0.46
C GLU A 619 5.05 -6.61 0.13
N GLU A 620 3.95 -6.36 -0.59
CA GLU A 620 2.59 -6.67 -0.13
C GLU A 620 2.18 -8.11 -0.45
N SER A 621 2.53 -8.61 -1.64
CA SER A 621 2.17 -9.96 -2.09
C SER A 621 3.23 -11.02 -1.77
N GLY A 622 4.47 -10.61 -1.50
CA GLY A 622 5.58 -11.52 -1.22
C GLY A 622 6.03 -12.36 -2.43
N GLU A 623 5.53 -12.06 -3.62
CA GLU A 623 5.84 -12.75 -4.87
C GLU A 623 6.84 -11.95 -5.73
N ILE A 624 7.52 -12.63 -6.66
CA ILE A 624 8.43 -12.02 -7.61
C ILE A 624 7.69 -11.82 -8.93
N ILE A 625 7.32 -10.58 -9.25
CA ILE A 625 6.58 -10.25 -10.47
C ILE A 625 7.57 -9.84 -11.57
N ALA A 626 7.47 -10.47 -12.74
CA ALA A 626 8.27 -10.13 -13.91
C ALA A 626 7.64 -8.94 -14.65
N ARG A 627 8.15 -7.72 -14.45
CA ARG A 627 7.72 -6.56 -15.24
C ARG A 627 8.45 -6.51 -16.59
N ARG A 628 7.69 -6.40 -17.68
CA ARG A 628 8.19 -6.23 -19.05
C ARG A 628 8.54 -4.76 -19.26
N ARG A 629 9.81 -4.43 -19.42
CA ARG A 629 10.23 -3.06 -19.78
C ARG A 629 9.81 -2.81 -21.23
N ARG A 630 8.75 -2.01 -21.46
CA ARG A 630 8.50 -1.44 -22.79
C ARG A 630 9.71 -0.56 -23.14
N LYS A 631 10.26 -0.76 -24.33
CA LYS A 631 11.28 0.10 -24.90
C LYS A 631 10.58 1.45 -25.18
N ARG A 632 11.00 2.53 -24.53
CA ARG A 632 10.60 3.89 -24.92
C ARG A 632 11.11 4.09 -26.35
N GLU A 633 10.19 4.29 -27.29
CA GLU A 633 10.52 4.92 -28.56
C GLU A 633 10.66 6.41 -28.31
N GLU A 634 11.69 6.97 -28.92
CA GLU A 634 12.05 8.38 -28.84
C GLU A 634 11.21 9.08 -29.91
N GLY A 635 10.17 9.80 -29.48
CA GLY A 635 9.24 10.53 -30.35
C GLY A 635 7.78 10.19 -30.08
N ASP A 636 7.20 10.85 -29.09
CA ASP A 636 5.77 11.23 -29.03
C ASP A 636 5.55 11.95 -27.70
N TRP A 637 5.79 13.26 -27.74
CA TRP A 637 5.20 14.21 -26.81
C TRP A 637 4.28 15.08 -27.66
N GLU A 638 3.13 15.44 -27.09
CA GLU A 638 2.01 16.17 -27.71
C GLU A 638 0.96 15.28 -28.34
N GLU A 639 0.05 14.73 -27.53
CA GLU A 639 -1.39 14.93 -27.75
C GLU A 639 -2.24 14.39 -26.59
N TYR A 640 -3.17 15.23 -26.11
CA TYR A 640 -4.34 14.93 -25.28
C TYR A 640 -4.13 14.51 -23.81
N LEU A 641 -4.01 15.52 -22.94
CA LEU A 641 -4.82 15.57 -21.71
C LEU A 641 -6.17 16.20 -22.08
N GLY A 642 -7.17 15.34 -22.26
CA GLY A 642 -8.59 15.62 -22.11
C GLY A 642 -9.10 14.74 -20.98
#